data_AF-A0A8S1T4P6-F1
#
_entry.id   AF-A0A8S1T4P6-F1
#
_cell.length_a   1.000
_cell.length_b   1.000
_cell.length_c   1.000
_cell.angle_alpha   90.00
_cell.angle_beta   90.00
_cell.angle_gamma   90.00
#
_symmetry.space_group_name_H-M   'P 1'
#
loop_
_entity.id
_entity.type
_entity.pdbx_description
1 polymer ?
#
loop_
_entity_poly.entity_id
_entity_poly.type
_entity_poly.pdbx_seq_one_letter_code
_entity_poly.pdbx_strand_id
1 'polypeptide(L)'
;MLAKSQLFFKQIDLFGQSISLNLNGEDLYKTGGGGFLSCMIVAIVAIFFQSNIVDFLGKTNISADTQIVFEENPDRIKFTSDNFMFAVAIEQNTAFNTNPFFNISIKARTYVRLSNGTTIKYENLTNMIPCTLDRFQKIFDKYDLNFTDQYNQLGLSTWLCPDLNYSITVGGRYSSEYLDFAKIEITDCKNDTSKNAYLTWHPTCASKDVMEKWLSGEGSYRIRIYMTNTVVNPSKPTDYIQGYLDDEVYFQFVPFKLSRQSDIFFKKYQINTDESLVPVFDDEQIENVFTKEPADFRDITTLGSPTDKQYIALYFRRSPYTKYITRSFQKVDDLLSYLGGFVNIVVVFLGFFVAFYNKQQYLIELANKVYDFNFENIKNSQRLRNDDLVKKITQIKKKTQTFKAMEMEDSNMPHKKSLTQPLQDEEIRIQVFNEETPHNTTNQKQLIKNTSSEIKSEFQKQQEEIVSKLGFKSRKDYLTSQISQVLTKAKPIQFTFKFLCHQMTGGRCFKDNTSILLMKAVDRINSDIDIYVILEKVKEINLLKELMLDKNQQILFNFAPKQVITLQEEKKLPSRVEVYTQKLTENSSSSISVGQIAQLAMKKHTDAVKAAIPVSIKAYQKLYKAYDKINDPQKELGRVNQILIEKLGKEIRDIFEVSQFIDFDLVEQKLSHRIKYILRKKVKQMRQSKSQLKKDSDDDSSDNYGLFSQERNKPDNSGILQREILFPHRNF
;
A
#
# COMPACT_ATOMS: atom_id res chain seq x y z
N MET A 1 23.81 2.29 -3.30
CA MET A 1 22.66 1.72 -4.05
C MET A 1 21.32 2.17 -3.50
N LEU A 2 21.06 2.00 -2.20
CA LEU A 2 19.78 2.35 -1.54
C LEU A 2 19.30 3.81 -1.74
N ALA A 3 20.21 4.79 -1.73
CA ALA A 3 19.81 6.19 -1.98
C ALA A 3 19.34 6.44 -3.42
N LYS A 4 19.92 5.73 -4.41
CA LYS A 4 19.50 5.84 -5.82
C LYS A 4 18.13 5.17 -6.04
N SER A 5 17.87 4.04 -5.39
CA SER A 5 16.56 3.38 -5.48
C SER A 5 15.47 4.23 -4.83
N GLN A 6 15.75 4.88 -3.69
CA GLN A 6 14.78 5.78 -3.05
C GLN A 6 14.40 6.98 -3.94
N LEU A 7 15.37 7.56 -4.65
CA LEU A 7 15.11 8.63 -5.62
C LEU A 7 14.23 8.18 -6.78
N PHE A 8 14.46 6.97 -7.30
CA PHE A 8 13.63 6.39 -8.35
C PHE A 8 12.18 6.15 -7.87
N PHE A 9 11.99 5.53 -6.70
CA PHE A 9 10.65 5.34 -6.15
C PHE A 9 9.94 6.67 -5.86
N LYS A 10 10.65 7.71 -5.42
CA LYS A 10 10.07 9.03 -5.21
C LYS A 10 9.47 9.62 -6.51
N GLN A 11 10.01 9.29 -7.68
CA GLN A 11 9.47 9.78 -8.96
C GLN A 11 8.17 9.08 -9.37
N ILE A 12 8.03 7.80 -9.03
CA ILE A 12 6.89 6.94 -9.40
C ILE A 12 5.69 7.13 -8.46
N ASP A 13 5.85 7.81 -7.33
CA ASP A 13 4.75 8.10 -6.41
C ASP A 13 3.64 8.91 -7.12
N LEU A 14 2.53 8.23 -7.40
CA LEU A 14 1.32 8.76 -8.04
C LEU A 14 0.43 9.52 -7.05
N PHE A 15 0.58 9.25 -5.75
CA PHE A 15 -0.26 9.78 -4.67
C PHE A 15 0.49 10.83 -3.84
N GLY A 16 1.31 11.65 -4.49
CA GLY A 16 2.04 12.73 -3.85
C GLY A 16 1.10 13.68 -3.11
N GLN A 17 1.47 14.07 -1.89
CA GLN A 17 0.67 14.98 -1.07
C GLN A 17 0.91 16.42 -1.52
N SER A 18 -0.15 17.12 -1.95
CA SER A 18 -0.05 18.55 -2.26
C SER A 18 0.30 19.34 -1.00
N ILE A 19 1.29 20.22 -1.11
CA ILE A 19 1.73 21.10 -0.03
C ILE A 19 1.24 22.52 -0.32
N SER A 20 0.56 23.15 0.64
CA SER A 20 0.06 24.53 0.49
C SER A 20 1.18 25.57 0.49
N LEU A 21 2.32 25.27 1.12
CA LEU A 21 3.53 26.07 1.12
C LEU A 21 4.65 25.25 0.49
N ASN A 22 5.32 25.78 -0.54
CA ASN A 22 6.43 25.08 -1.18
C ASN A 22 7.50 24.68 -0.16
N LEU A 23 7.65 23.38 0.08
CA LEU A 23 8.72 22.85 0.93
C LEU A 23 9.91 22.54 0.03
N ASN A 24 11.05 23.19 0.28
CA ASN A 24 12.25 23.07 -0.56
C ASN A 24 12.05 23.43 -2.05
N GLY A 25 10.97 24.14 -2.39
CA GLY A 25 10.63 24.50 -3.78
C GLY A 25 9.82 23.45 -4.54
N GLU A 26 9.41 22.35 -3.88
CA GLU A 26 8.46 21.37 -4.42
C GLU A 26 7.04 21.68 -3.90
N ASP A 27 6.04 21.55 -4.77
CA ASP A 27 4.60 21.71 -4.50
C ASP A 27 3.93 20.38 -4.09
N LEU A 28 4.58 19.25 -4.40
CA LEU A 28 4.15 17.90 -4.07
C LEU A 28 5.18 17.17 -3.21
N TYR A 29 4.76 16.71 -2.04
CA TYR A 29 5.57 15.85 -1.20
C TYR A 29 5.42 14.39 -1.64
N LYS A 30 6.47 13.85 -2.25
CA LYS A 30 6.54 12.44 -2.67
C LYS A 30 7.48 11.64 -1.77
N THR A 31 7.17 10.37 -1.55
CA THR A 31 7.99 9.50 -0.71
C THR A 31 8.42 8.22 -1.43
N GLY A 32 9.55 7.64 -1.04
CA GLY A 32 9.96 6.34 -1.55
C GLY A 32 8.98 5.22 -1.17
N GLY A 33 8.32 5.33 0.00
CA GLY A 33 7.29 4.39 0.44
C GLY A 33 6.01 4.47 -0.40
N GLY A 34 5.55 5.68 -0.72
CA GLY A 34 4.42 5.91 -1.62
C GLY A 34 4.70 5.42 -3.05
N GLY A 35 5.94 5.62 -3.53
CA GLY A 35 6.41 5.04 -4.79
C GLY A 35 6.36 3.51 -4.82
N PHE A 36 6.84 2.85 -3.77
CA PHE A 36 6.76 1.38 -3.66
C PHE A 36 5.30 0.88 -3.66
N LEU A 37 4.41 1.53 -2.90
CA LEU A 37 2.98 1.19 -2.90
C LEU A 37 2.32 1.45 -4.26
N SER A 38 2.72 2.51 -4.97
CA SER A 38 2.26 2.79 -6.34
C SER A 38 2.68 1.67 -7.31
N CYS A 39 3.92 1.19 -7.23
CA CYS A 39 4.37 0.02 -7.99
C CYS A 39 3.58 -1.24 -7.64
N MET A 40 3.26 -1.45 -6.36
CA MET A 40 2.44 -2.58 -5.92
C MET A 40 1.02 -2.53 -6.49
N ILE A 41 0.39 -1.34 -6.51
CA ILE A 41 -0.93 -1.11 -7.15
C ILE A 41 -0.87 -1.50 -8.62
N VAL A 42 0.12 -0.97 -9.35
CA VAL A 42 0.30 -1.27 -10.78
C VAL A 42 0.51 -2.78 -11.02
N ALA A 43 1.29 -3.45 -10.17
CA ALA A 43 1.51 -4.89 -10.26
C ALA A 43 0.23 -5.70 -10.01
N ILE A 44 -0.56 -5.35 -8.99
CA ILE A 44 -1.85 -6.01 -8.69
C ILE A 44 -2.82 -5.84 -9.86
N VAL A 45 -2.94 -4.61 -10.37
CA VAL A 45 -3.77 -4.30 -11.54
C VAL A 45 -3.30 -5.09 -12.76
N ALA A 46 -1.99 -5.14 -13.03
CA ALA A 46 -1.45 -5.89 -14.17
C ALA A 46 -1.72 -7.40 -14.08
N ILE A 47 -1.55 -8.01 -12.91
CA ILE A 47 -1.84 -9.44 -12.68
C ILE A 47 -3.34 -9.71 -12.89
N PHE A 48 -4.20 -8.84 -12.34
CA PHE A 48 -5.64 -8.96 -12.50
C PHE A 48 -6.09 -8.81 -13.96
N PHE A 49 -5.53 -7.82 -14.67
CA PHE A 49 -5.78 -7.63 -16.11
C PHE A 49 -5.34 -8.86 -16.91
N GLN A 50 -4.14 -9.39 -16.63
CA GLN A 50 -3.64 -10.57 -17.33
C GLN A 50 -4.57 -11.78 -17.16
N SER A 51 -5.04 -12.05 -15.94
CA SER A 51 -5.99 -13.15 -15.69
C SER A 51 -7.27 -12.98 -16.48
N ASN A 52 -7.91 -11.80 -16.40
CA ASN A 52 -9.17 -11.56 -17.08
C ASN A 52 -9.04 -11.54 -18.60
N ILE A 53 -7.91 -11.10 -19.15
CA ILE A 53 -7.64 -11.17 -20.59
C ILE A 53 -7.48 -12.62 -21.05
N VAL A 54 -6.81 -13.47 -20.26
CA VAL A 54 -6.70 -14.90 -20.57
C VAL A 54 -8.09 -15.56 -20.55
N ASP A 55 -8.91 -15.27 -19.55
CA ASP A 55 -10.28 -15.78 -19.45
C ASP A 55 -11.16 -15.29 -20.61
N PHE A 56 -11.05 -14.01 -20.97
CA PHE A 56 -11.74 -13.41 -22.11
C PHE A 56 -11.34 -14.05 -23.45
N LEU A 57 -10.03 -14.21 -23.71
CA LEU A 57 -9.53 -14.89 -24.91
C LEU A 57 -9.90 -16.38 -24.92
N GLY A 58 -10.00 -16.99 -23.75
CA GLY A 58 -10.45 -18.36 -23.56
C GLY A 58 -11.97 -18.56 -23.67
N LYS A 59 -12.74 -17.48 -23.91
CA LYS A 59 -14.22 -17.52 -24.01
C LYS A 59 -14.87 -18.22 -22.80
N THR A 60 -14.33 -18.04 -21.60
CA THR A 60 -14.80 -18.77 -20.40
C THR A 60 -16.05 -18.16 -19.77
N ASN A 61 -16.22 -16.85 -19.89
CA ASN A 61 -17.35 -16.11 -19.34
C ASN A 61 -18.47 -16.01 -20.38
N ILE A 62 -19.60 -16.67 -20.10
CA ILE A 62 -20.81 -16.62 -20.93
C ILE A 62 -21.98 -16.07 -20.13
N SER A 63 -22.76 -15.20 -20.76
CA SER A 63 -24.08 -14.79 -20.29
C SER A 63 -25.13 -15.60 -21.05
N ALA A 64 -26.15 -16.07 -20.35
CA ALA A 64 -27.25 -16.81 -20.96
C ALA A 64 -28.60 -16.27 -20.46
N ASP A 65 -29.47 -15.91 -21.39
CA ASP A 65 -30.86 -15.58 -21.12
C ASP A 65 -31.78 -16.64 -21.74
N THR A 66 -32.91 -16.87 -21.09
CA THR A 66 -33.82 -17.97 -21.44
C THR A 66 -35.26 -17.51 -21.36
N GLN A 67 -35.97 -17.67 -22.47
CA GLN A 67 -37.40 -17.36 -22.58
C GLN A 67 -38.18 -18.57 -23.08
N ILE A 68 -39.39 -18.76 -22.55
CA ILE A 68 -40.31 -19.80 -23.00
C ILE A 68 -41.49 -19.11 -23.67
N VAL A 69 -41.73 -19.43 -24.93
CA VAL A 69 -42.79 -18.83 -25.74
C VAL A 69 -43.79 -19.91 -26.11
N PHE A 70 -45.08 -19.56 -26.00
CA PHE A 70 -46.18 -20.39 -26.48
C PHE A 70 -46.46 -20.10 -27.95
N GLU A 71 -46.41 -21.12 -28.79
CA GLU A 71 -46.71 -21.05 -30.22
C GLU A 71 -48.10 -21.65 -30.48
N GLU A 72 -48.97 -20.86 -31.10
CA GLU A 72 -50.31 -21.33 -31.48
C GLU A 72 -50.23 -22.42 -32.56
N ASN A 73 -49.27 -22.30 -33.47
CA ASN A 73 -48.98 -23.27 -34.52
C ASN A 73 -47.50 -23.67 -34.43
N PRO A 74 -47.15 -24.59 -33.54
CA PRO A 74 -45.76 -24.98 -33.36
C PRO A 74 -45.24 -25.68 -34.61
N ASP A 75 -44.00 -25.37 -34.94
CA ASP A 75 -43.30 -25.90 -36.10
C ASP A 75 -43.11 -27.42 -36.05
N ARG A 76 -42.74 -28.00 -37.20
CA ARG A 76 -42.56 -29.45 -37.35
C ARG A 76 -41.14 -29.85 -36.97
N ILE A 77 -41.01 -30.82 -36.07
CA ILE A 77 -39.77 -31.53 -35.75
C ILE A 77 -39.73 -32.82 -36.54
N LYS A 78 -38.59 -33.13 -37.16
CA LYS A 78 -38.38 -34.37 -37.91
C LYS A 78 -37.41 -35.27 -37.15
N PHE A 79 -37.93 -36.40 -36.68
CA PHE A 79 -37.15 -37.49 -36.10
C PHE A 79 -36.64 -38.41 -37.21
N THR A 80 -35.34 -38.66 -37.20
CA THR A 80 -34.58 -39.44 -38.17
C THR A 80 -33.55 -40.30 -37.44
N SER A 81 -32.95 -41.26 -38.13
CA SER A 81 -31.90 -42.11 -37.54
C SER A 81 -30.63 -41.36 -37.11
N ASP A 82 -30.46 -40.11 -37.51
CA ASP A 82 -29.30 -39.29 -37.16
C ASP A 82 -29.50 -38.42 -35.91
N ASN A 83 -30.74 -38.12 -35.52
CA ASN A 83 -31.02 -37.18 -34.43
C ASN A 83 -31.88 -37.76 -33.31
N PHE A 84 -32.59 -38.86 -33.55
CA PHE A 84 -33.46 -39.49 -32.57
C PHE A 84 -33.38 -41.00 -32.70
N MET A 85 -33.46 -41.71 -31.59
CA MET A 85 -33.66 -43.15 -31.54
C MET A 85 -34.45 -43.48 -30.29
N PHE A 86 -35.28 -44.51 -30.37
CA PHE A 86 -35.89 -45.09 -29.20
C PHE A 86 -35.99 -46.60 -29.34
N ALA A 87 -35.83 -47.28 -28.21
CA ALA A 87 -36.08 -48.69 -28.04
C ALA A 87 -37.36 -48.86 -27.24
N VAL A 88 -38.26 -49.73 -27.70
CA VAL A 88 -39.52 -50.04 -27.04
C VAL A 88 -39.67 -51.55 -26.86
N ALA A 89 -40.09 -51.94 -25.66
CA ALA A 89 -40.43 -53.32 -25.33
C ALA A 89 -41.44 -53.37 -24.19
N ILE A 90 -42.11 -54.51 -24.06
CA ILE A 90 -42.89 -54.85 -22.88
C ILE A 90 -42.01 -55.72 -22.00
N GLU A 91 -42.01 -55.46 -20.69
CA GLU A 91 -41.24 -56.24 -19.72
C GLU A 91 -41.80 -57.67 -19.66
N GLN A 92 -40.99 -58.64 -20.08
CA GLN A 92 -41.33 -60.07 -20.09
C GLN A 92 -40.07 -60.93 -19.93
N ASN A 93 -40.24 -62.19 -19.55
CA ASN A 93 -39.13 -63.11 -19.25
C ASN A 93 -38.39 -63.64 -20.49
N THR A 94 -38.99 -63.52 -21.68
CA THR A 94 -38.40 -63.94 -22.96
C THR A 94 -37.97 -62.72 -23.78
N ALA A 95 -37.01 -62.89 -24.69
CA ALA A 95 -36.59 -61.79 -25.57
C ALA A 95 -37.77 -61.29 -26.42
N PHE A 96 -38.12 -60.02 -26.25
CA PHE A 96 -39.32 -59.42 -26.85
C PHE A 96 -39.28 -59.45 -28.40
N ASN A 97 -38.11 -59.24 -28.98
CA ASN A 97 -37.90 -59.28 -30.42
C ASN A 97 -38.12 -60.66 -31.09
N THR A 98 -38.17 -61.78 -30.35
CA THR A 98 -38.28 -63.13 -30.93
C THR A 98 -39.58 -63.84 -30.56
N ASN A 99 -39.96 -63.81 -29.28
CA ASN A 99 -41.16 -64.49 -28.76
C ASN A 99 -41.97 -63.55 -27.85
N PRO A 100 -42.68 -62.56 -28.43
CA PRO A 100 -43.50 -61.61 -27.69
C PRO A 100 -44.90 -62.13 -27.36
N PHE A 101 -45.45 -61.64 -26.26
CA PHE A 101 -46.87 -61.84 -25.90
C PHE A 101 -47.81 -60.81 -26.55
N PHE A 102 -47.27 -59.64 -26.90
CA PHE A 102 -48.02 -58.53 -27.50
C PHE A 102 -47.31 -57.97 -28.73
N ASN A 103 -48.08 -57.37 -29.63
CA ASN A 103 -47.53 -56.68 -30.79
C ASN A 103 -47.42 -55.17 -30.52
N ILE A 104 -46.32 -54.56 -30.98
CA ILE A 104 -46.09 -53.11 -30.93
C ILE A 104 -46.02 -52.61 -32.36
N SER A 105 -46.88 -51.66 -32.71
CA SER A 105 -46.84 -51.01 -34.02
C SER A 105 -46.76 -49.49 -33.89
N ILE A 106 -46.08 -48.87 -34.86
CA ILE A 106 -45.84 -47.43 -34.88
C ILE A 106 -46.41 -46.83 -36.15
N LYS A 107 -47.23 -45.80 -36.00
CA LYS A 107 -47.94 -45.14 -37.09
C LYS A 107 -47.63 -43.65 -37.07
N ALA A 108 -47.00 -43.15 -38.13
CA ALA A 108 -46.88 -41.72 -38.37
C ALA A 108 -48.22 -41.23 -38.94
N ARG A 109 -48.83 -40.22 -38.29
CA ARG A 109 -50.13 -39.68 -38.69
C ARG A 109 -50.02 -38.20 -38.98
N THR A 110 -50.66 -37.79 -40.08
CA THR A 110 -50.81 -36.39 -40.48
C THR A 110 -52.28 -36.10 -40.63
N TYR A 111 -52.79 -35.16 -39.84
CA TYR A 111 -54.16 -34.66 -39.95
C TYR A 111 -54.11 -33.29 -40.60
N VAL A 112 -54.88 -33.12 -41.69
CA VAL A 112 -55.01 -31.84 -42.41
C VAL A 112 -56.44 -31.34 -42.22
N ARG A 113 -56.60 -30.24 -41.49
CA ARG A 113 -57.89 -29.57 -41.32
C ARG A 113 -58.09 -28.57 -42.45
N LEU A 114 -59.12 -28.79 -43.24
CA LEU A 114 -59.54 -27.88 -44.30
C LEU A 114 -60.28 -26.67 -43.72
N SER A 115 -60.37 -25.59 -44.48
CA SER A 115 -61.09 -24.36 -44.11
C SER A 115 -62.58 -24.58 -43.77
N ASN A 116 -63.18 -25.66 -44.27
CA ASN A 116 -64.56 -26.06 -43.94
C ASN A 116 -64.70 -26.84 -42.61
N GLY A 117 -63.60 -27.05 -41.87
CA GLY A 117 -63.56 -27.79 -40.61
C GLY A 117 -63.38 -29.31 -40.73
N THR A 118 -63.48 -29.87 -41.94
CA THR A 118 -63.27 -31.31 -42.21
C THR A 118 -61.79 -31.66 -42.05
N THR A 119 -61.49 -32.84 -41.48
CA THR A 119 -60.11 -33.30 -41.27
C THR A 119 -59.81 -34.52 -42.13
N ILE A 120 -58.82 -34.41 -43.02
CA ILE A 120 -58.26 -35.54 -43.78
C ILE A 120 -57.16 -36.18 -42.94
N LYS A 121 -57.12 -37.52 -42.88
CA LYS A 121 -56.17 -38.27 -42.07
C LYS A 121 -55.30 -39.16 -42.96
N TYR A 122 -53.99 -38.96 -42.89
CA TYR A 122 -52.99 -39.82 -43.50
C TYR A 122 -52.32 -40.67 -42.42
N GLU A 123 -52.06 -41.94 -42.72
CA GLU A 123 -51.40 -42.87 -41.81
C GLU A 123 -50.35 -43.67 -42.58
N ASN A 124 -49.11 -43.61 -42.10
CA ASN A 124 -47.98 -44.38 -42.62
C ASN A 124 -47.44 -45.28 -41.51
N LEU A 125 -47.35 -46.58 -41.80
CA LEU A 125 -46.76 -47.55 -40.87
C LEU A 125 -45.23 -47.38 -40.86
N THR A 126 -44.63 -47.33 -39.67
CA THR A 126 -43.18 -47.32 -39.49
C THR A 126 -42.72 -48.74 -39.17
N ASN A 127 -41.78 -49.25 -39.95
CA ASN A 127 -41.22 -50.58 -39.74
C ASN A 127 -40.32 -50.57 -38.48
N MET A 128 -40.37 -51.67 -37.73
CA MET A 128 -39.62 -51.86 -36.49
C MET A 128 -38.66 -53.04 -36.67
N ILE A 129 -37.45 -52.93 -36.12
CA ILE A 129 -36.40 -53.96 -36.17
C ILE A 129 -35.74 -54.10 -34.81
N PRO A 130 -35.07 -55.24 -34.53
CA PRO A 130 -34.22 -55.36 -33.35
C PRO A 130 -33.21 -54.20 -33.25
N CYS A 131 -33.07 -53.63 -32.06
CA CYS A 131 -32.11 -52.56 -31.83
C CYS A 131 -30.66 -53.07 -31.92
N THR A 132 -29.78 -52.28 -32.52
CA THR A 132 -28.34 -52.59 -32.61
C THR A 132 -27.51 -51.47 -31.98
N LEU A 133 -26.34 -51.83 -31.42
CA LEU A 133 -25.44 -50.88 -30.74
C LEU A 133 -25.01 -49.73 -31.66
N ASP A 134 -24.57 -50.06 -32.87
CA ASP A 134 -24.10 -49.11 -33.90
C ASP A 134 -25.06 -47.93 -34.12
N ARG A 135 -26.36 -48.19 -34.06
CA ARG A 135 -27.40 -47.18 -34.31
C ARG A 135 -27.55 -46.17 -33.19
N PHE A 136 -27.41 -46.61 -31.93
CA PHE A 136 -27.37 -45.68 -30.80
C PHE A 136 -26.03 -44.96 -30.76
N GLN A 137 -24.93 -45.67 -31.03
CA GLN A 137 -23.59 -45.11 -31.04
C GLN A 137 -23.48 -43.95 -32.04
N LYS A 138 -24.06 -44.08 -33.25
CA LYS A 138 -24.11 -42.99 -34.24
C LYS A 138 -24.68 -41.66 -33.72
N ILE A 139 -25.65 -41.72 -32.81
CA ILE A 139 -26.23 -40.50 -32.21
C ILE A 139 -25.35 -39.99 -31.08
N PHE A 140 -24.83 -40.89 -30.24
CA PHE A 140 -23.97 -40.53 -29.10
C PHE A 140 -22.55 -40.10 -29.49
N ASP A 141 -22.07 -40.50 -30.68
CA ASP A 141 -20.82 -40.02 -31.27
C ASP A 141 -20.83 -38.50 -31.47
N LYS A 142 -22.01 -37.89 -31.68
CA LYS A 142 -22.14 -36.42 -31.77
C LYS A 142 -21.86 -35.69 -30.45
N TYR A 143 -21.85 -36.44 -29.35
CA TYR A 143 -21.65 -35.92 -27.99
C TYR A 143 -20.40 -36.54 -27.33
N ASP A 144 -19.54 -37.23 -28.10
CA ASP A 144 -18.35 -37.92 -27.62
C ASP A 144 -18.62 -38.94 -26.48
N LEU A 145 -19.78 -39.63 -26.54
CA LEU A 145 -20.19 -40.61 -25.52
C LEU A 145 -20.10 -42.06 -26.06
N ASN A 146 -19.47 -42.94 -25.29
CA ASN A 146 -19.48 -44.39 -25.55
C ASN A 146 -20.71 -45.04 -24.90
N PHE A 147 -21.61 -45.59 -25.72
CA PHE A 147 -22.87 -46.17 -25.27
C PHE A 147 -22.83 -47.70 -25.09
N THR A 148 -21.68 -48.34 -25.32
CA THR A 148 -21.54 -49.80 -25.32
C THR A 148 -21.96 -50.45 -24.01
N ASP A 149 -21.50 -49.91 -22.87
CA ASP A 149 -21.77 -50.49 -21.55
C ASP A 149 -23.25 -50.38 -21.18
N GLN A 150 -23.87 -49.21 -21.42
CA GLN A 150 -25.28 -48.98 -21.15
C GLN A 150 -26.17 -49.85 -22.05
N TYR A 151 -25.84 -49.99 -23.33
CA TYR A 151 -26.56 -50.86 -24.25
C TYR A 151 -26.60 -52.32 -23.77
N ASN A 152 -25.45 -52.84 -23.33
CA ASN A 152 -25.33 -54.20 -22.82
C ASN A 152 -26.03 -54.38 -21.46
N GLN A 153 -25.86 -53.43 -20.55
CA GLN A 153 -26.47 -53.46 -19.21
C GLN A 153 -28.01 -53.45 -19.29
N LEU A 154 -28.57 -52.67 -20.21
CA LEU A 154 -30.02 -52.55 -20.41
C LEU A 154 -30.61 -53.67 -21.28
N GLY A 155 -29.77 -54.52 -21.89
CA GLY A 155 -30.21 -55.63 -22.74
C GLY A 155 -30.97 -55.18 -23.99
N LEU A 156 -30.61 -54.02 -24.55
CA LEU A 156 -31.34 -53.38 -25.65
C LEU A 156 -31.36 -54.22 -26.94
N SER A 157 -30.48 -55.22 -27.08
CA SER A 157 -30.50 -56.17 -28.20
C SER A 157 -31.80 -56.98 -28.32
N THR A 158 -32.57 -57.07 -27.24
CA THR A 158 -33.87 -57.78 -27.22
C THR A 158 -35.07 -56.87 -27.52
N TRP A 159 -34.84 -55.57 -27.74
CA TRP A 159 -35.85 -54.53 -27.90
C TRP A 159 -36.09 -54.18 -29.37
N LEU A 160 -37.15 -53.43 -29.65
CA LEU A 160 -37.47 -52.95 -30.99
C LEU A 160 -37.16 -51.46 -31.14
N CYS A 161 -36.56 -51.10 -32.28
CA CYS A 161 -36.26 -49.74 -32.70
C CYS A 161 -36.89 -49.50 -34.09
N PRO A 162 -37.14 -48.24 -34.50
CA PRO A 162 -37.51 -47.93 -35.89
C PRO A 162 -36.49 -48.49 -36.90
N ASP A 163 -36.81 -48.57 -38.18
CA ASP A 163 -35.82 -48.99 -39.20
C ASP A 163 -34.69 -47.96 -39.45
N LEU A 164 -33.78 -48.22 -40.40
CA LEU A 164 -32.63 -47.33 -40.67
C LEU A 164 -33.00 -46.00 -41.37
N ASN A 165 -34.09 -46.00 -42.15
CA ASN A 165 -34.47 -44.89 -43.03
C ASN A 165 -35.78 -44.22 -42.59
N TYR A 166 -36.15 -44.41 -41.34
CA TYR A 166 -37.39 -43.88 -40.81
C TYR A 166 -37.34 -42.34 -40.77
N SER A 167 -38.51 -41.74 -40.96
CA SER A 167 -38.73 -40.31 -40.86
C SER A 167 -40.08 -40.07 -40.22
N ILE A 168 -40.08 -39.73 -38.93
CA ILE A 168 -41.30 -39.39 -38.19
C ILE A 168 -41.33 -37.89 -38.00
N THR A 169 -42.43 -37.25 -38.38
CA THR A 169 -42.62 -35.81 -38.15
C THR A 169 -43.64 -35.60 -37.04
N VAL A 170 -43.35 -34.67 -36.14
CA VAL A 170 -44.28 -34.21 -35.09
C VAL A 170 -44.41 -32.69 -35.16
N GLY A 171 -45.62 -32.15 -35.08
CA GLY A 171 -45.85 -30.72 -35.29
C GLY A 171 -47.31 -30.33 -35.17
N GLY A 172 -47.57 -29.04 -34.96
CA GLY A 172 -48.93 -28.51 -34.84
C GLY A 172 -49.69 -28.94 -33.58
N ARG A 173 -50.85 -28.30 -33.38
CA ARG A 173 -51.82 -28.58 -32.31
C ARG A 173 -53.10 -29.18 -32.89
N TYR A 174 -53.99 -29.65 -32.02
CA TYR A 174 -55.32 -30.13 -32.45
C TYR A 174 -56.15 -29.09 -33.20
N SER A 175 -55.90 -27.80 -32.99
CA SER A 175 -56.53 -26.70 -33.69
C SER A 175 -55.82 -26.30 -34.99
N SER A 176 -54.56 -26.68 -35.19
CA SER A 176 -53.73 -26.27 -36.32
C SER A 176 -54.24 -26.88 -37.64
N GLU A 177 -53.88 -26.23 -38.76
CA GLU A 177 -54.17 -26.74 -40.11
C GLU A 177 -53.51 -28.10 -40.33
N TYR A 178 -52.27 -28.25 -39.87
CA TYR A 178 -51.52 -29.51 -39.90
C TYR A 178 -51.26 -29.98 -38.47
N LEU A 179 -51.57 -31.23 -38.19
CA LEU A 179 -51.19 -31.92 -36.96
C LEU A 179 -50.47 -33.21 -37.33
N ASP A 180 -49.17 -33.24 -37.05
CA ASP A 180 -48.30 -34.39 -37.27
C ASP A 180 -47.94 -35.01 -35.91
N PHE A 181 -48.07 -36.33 -35.80
CA PHE A 181 -47.70 -37.06 -34.59
C PHE A 181 -47.38 -38.53 -34.88
N ALA A 182 -46.60 -39.16 -34.00
CA ALA A 182 -46.39 -40.61 -34.04
C ALA A 182 -47.31 -41.29 -33.02
N LYS A 183 -47.96 -42.39 -33.40
CA LYS A 183 -48.77 -43.22 -32.50
C LYS A 183 -48.11 -44.59 -32.35
N ILE A 184 -47.71 -44.94 -31.13
CA ILE A 184 -47.29 -46.29 -30.74
C ILE A 184 -48.52 -46.98 -30.14
N GLU A 185 -48.88 -48.15 -30.68
CA GLU A 185 -50.02 -48.92 -30.18
C GLU A 185 -49.60 -50.35 -29.81
N ILE A 186 -50.10 -50.81 -28.66
CA ILE A 186 -49.95 -52.19 -28.19
C ILE A 186 -51.25 -52.93 -28.44
N THR A 187 -51.14 -54.08 -29.09
CA THR A 187 -52.26 -54.96 -29.47
C THR A 187 -51.90 -56.42 -29.22
N ASP A 188 -52.85 -57.33 -29.38
CA ASP A 188 -52.57 -58.77 -29.31
C ASP A 188 -51.49 -59.19 -30.31
N CYS A 189 -50.58 -60.07 -29.88
CA CYS A 189 -49.65 -60.70 -30.80
C CYS A 189 -50.40 -61.62 -31.76
N LYS A 190 -50.17 -61.44 -33.07
CA LYS A 190 -50.68 -62.32 -34.12
C LYS A 190 -49.52 -62.77 -34.96
N ASN A 191 -49.39 -64.09 -35.16
CA ASN A 191 -48.43 -64.64 -36.10
C ASN A 191 -48.72 -64.04 -37.47
N ASP A 192 -47.78 -63.26 -37.99
CA ASP A 192 -47.94 -62.58 -39.25
C ASP A 192 -47.87 -63.62 -40.37
N THR A 193 -49.04 -64.01 -40.88
CA THR A 193 -49.17 -64.88 -42.06
C THR A 193 -49.15 -64.06 -43.35
N SER A 194 -49.19 -62.74 -43.25
CA SER A 194 -49.12 -61.84 -44.40
C SER A 194 -47.65 -61.62 -44.77
N LYS A 195 -47.27 -61.95 -46.00
CA LYS A 195 -45.97 -61.58 -46.57
C LYS A 195 -45.95 -60.07 -46.88
N ASN A 196 -46.20 -59.22 -45.89
CA ASN A 196 -46.08 -57.78 -46.09
C ASN A 196 -44.59 -57.44 -46.23
N ALA A 197 -44.14 -57.26 -47.47
CA ALA A 197 -42.72 -57.04 -47.80
C ALA A 197 -42.11 -55.81 -47.12
N TYR A 198 -42.93 -54.90 -46.58
CA TYR A 198 -42.47 -53.68 -45.92
C TYR A 198 -42.12 -53.88 -44.43
N LEU A 199 -42.73 -54.86 -43.76
CA LEU A 199 -42.43 -55.16 -42.36
C LEU A 199 -41.35 -56.24 -42.30
N THR A 200 -40.25 -55.98 -41.59
CA THR A 200 -39.13 -56.92 -41.50
C THR A 200 -39.13 -57.72 -40.20
N TRP A 201 -39.83 -57.23 -39.17
CA TRP A 201 -39.98 -57.95 -37.91
C TRP A 201 -41.23 -58.84 -37.96
N HIS A 202 -40.99 -60.15 -38.07
CA HIS A 202 -42.02 -61.18 -38.03
C HIS A 202 -41.81 -62.08 -36.81
N PRO A 203 -42.25 -61.65 -35.62
CA PRO A 203 -42.09 -62.46 -34.42
C PRO A 203 -42.96 -63.72 -34.49
N THR A 204 -42.50 -64.78 -33.84
CA THR A 204 -43.35 -65.94 -33.56
C THR A 204 -43.99 -65.71 -32.20
N CYS A 205 -45.29 -65.40 -32.18
CA CYS A 205 -46.02 -65.15 -30.95
C CYS A 205 -46.04 -66.39 -30.05
N ALA A 206 -46.05 -66.17 -28.74
CA ALA A 206 -46.23 -67.24 -27.77
C ALA A 206 -47.56 -67.99 -28.01
N SER A 207 -47.57 -69.30 -27.74
CA SER A 207 -48.79 -70.12 -27.81
C SER A 207 -49.85 -69.58 -26.85
N LYS A 208 -51.14 -69.69 -27.23
CA LYS A 208 -52.27 -69.18 -26.44
C LYS A 208 -52.25 -69.66 -24.98
N ASP A 209 -51.96 -70.93 -24.74
CA ASP A 209 -51.93 -71.49 -23.37
C ASP A 209 -50.86 -70.83 -22.48
N VAL A 210 -49.68 -70.57 -23.04
CA VAL A 210 -48.57 -69.91 -22.33
C VAL A 210 -48.91 -68.43 -22.09
N MET A 211 -49.52 -67.78 -23.08
CA MET A 211 -49.99 -66.40 -22.97
C MET A 211 -51.06 -66.27 -21.89
N GLU A 212 -52.10 -67.09 -21.88
CA GLU A 212 -53.17 -67.07 -20.87
C GLU A 212 -52.65 -67.35 -19.46
N LYS A 213 -51.70 -68.29 -19.32
CA LYS A 213 -51.04 -68.58 -18.05
C LYS A 213 -50.24 -67.37 -17.54
N TRP A 214 -49.51 -66.69 -18.41
CA TRP A 214 -48.75 -65.49 -18.06
C TRP A 214 -49.66 -64.29 -17.77
N LEU A 215 -50.75 -64.14 -18.55
CA LEU A 215 -51.81 -63.14 -18.36
C LEU A 215 -52.47 -63.27 -16.97
N SER A 216 -52.70 -64.50 -16.53
CA SER A 216 -53.32 -64.81 -15.25
C SER A 216 -52.34 -64.72 -14.06
N GLY A 217 -51.03 -64.85 -14.30
CA GLY A 217 -50.00 -64.88 -13.27
C GLY A 217 -49.52 -63.50 -12.81
N GLU A 218 -49.16 -62.62 -13.74
CA GLU A 218 -48.54 -61.31 -13.44
C GLU A 218 -49.56 -60.21 -13.11
N GLY A 219 -50.76 -60.29 -13.70
CA GLY A 219 -51.88 -59.37 -13.45
C GLY A 219 -51.73 -57.93 -13.98
N SER A 220 -50.51 -57.42 -14.16
CA SER A 220 -50.24 -56.12 -14.80
C SER A 220 -48.93 -56.14 -15.57
N TYR A 221 -48.87 -55.38 -16.67
CA TYR A 221 -47.73 -55.37 -17.58
C TYR A 221 -47.20 -53.96 -17.76
N ARG A 222 -45.90 -53.85 -18.00
CA ARG A 222 -45.23 -52.57 -18.19
C ARG A 222 -44.65 -52.49 -19.60
N ILE A 223 -45.06 -51.46 -20.35
CA ILE A 223 -44.28 -51.00 -21.50
C ILE A 223 -43.24 -50.01 -21.00
N ARG A 224 -42.02 -50.12 -21.54
CA ARG A 224 -40.96 -49.16 -21.29
C ARG A 224 -40.41 -48.68 -22.64
N ILE A 225 -40.04 -47.41 -22.68
CA ILE A 225 -39.39 -46.78 -23.83
C ILE A 225 -38.09 -46.14 -23.35
N TYR A 226 -36.98 -46.59 -23.91
CA TYR A 226 -35.72 -45.89 -23.82
C TYR A 226 -35.59 -44.98 -25.03
N MET A 227 -35.29 -43.69 -24.86
CA MET A 227 -35.14 -42.77 -25.99
C MET A 227 -33.91 -41.88 -25.83
N THR A 228 -33.28 -41.54 -26.95
CA THR A 228 -32.23 -40.52 -26.95
C THR A 228 -32.86 -39.17 -26.67
N ASN A 229 -32.31 -38.46 -25.69
CA ASN A 229 -32.77 -37.15 -25.27
C ASN A 229 -31.56 -36.23 -25.08
N THR A 230 -31.80 -34.92 -24.96
CA THR A 230 -30.74 -33.94 -24.81
C THR A 230 -31.01 -33.01 -23.64
N VAL A 231 -29.98 -32.66 -22.89
CA VAL A 231 -30.02 -31.63 -21.85
C VAL A 231 -29.18 -30.44 -22.31
N VAL A 232 -29.73 -29.24 -22.16
CA VAL A 232 -29.06 -27.99 -22.53
C VAL A 232 -28.68 -27.23 -21.27
N ASN A 233 -27.37 -27.05 -21.06
CA ASN A 233 -26.79 -26.22 -20.01
C ASN A 233 -26.16 -24.96 -20.63
N PRO A 234 -26.89 -23.85 -20.70
CA PRO A 234 -26.48 -22.69 -21.47
C PRO A 234 -25.30 -21.93 -20.85
N SER A 235 -25.00 -22.16 -19.57
CA SER A 235 -23.90 -21.52 -18.84
C SER A 235 -22.53 -22.14 -19.11
N LYS A 236 -22.47 -23.32 -19.74
CA LYS A 236 -21.18 -23.91 -20.15
C LYS A 236 -20.69 -23.25 -21.45
N PRO A 237 -19.39 -22.95 -21.59
CA PRO A 237 -18.84 -22.36 -22.82
C PRO A 237 -18.82 -23.36 -23.97
N THR A 238 -18.33 -24.57 -23.71
CA THR A 238 -18.34 -25.73 -24.63
C THR A 238 -19.29 -26.81 -24.11
N ASP A 239 -19.71 -27.73 -24.98
CA ASP A 239 -20.48 -28.92 -24.61
C ASP A 239 -21.76 -28.61 -23.81
N TYR A 240 -22.40 -27.49 -24.18
CA TYR A 240 -23.62 -27.00 -23.57
C TYR A 240 -24.83 -27.86 -23.93
N ILE A 241 -24.73 -28.73 -24.95
CA ILE A 241 -25.70 -29.77 -25.25
C ILE A 241 -25.07 -31.12 -24.92
N GLN A 242 -25.75 -31.91 -24.09
CA GLN A 242 -25.34 -33.27 -23.77
C GLN A 242 -26.47 -34.23 -24.14
N GLY A 243 -26.16 -35.24 -24.93
CA GLY A 243 -27.05 -36.36 -25.19
C GLY A 243 -27.07 -37.34 -24.02
N TYR A 244 -28.22 -37.92 -23.74
CA TYR A 244 -28.36 -39.02 -22.77
C TYR A 244 -29.47 -39.97 -23.20
N LEU A 245 -29.51 -41.17 -22.60
CA LEU A 245 -30.63 -42.09 -22.76
C LEU A 245 -31.65 -41.85 -21.65
N ASP A 246 -32.85 -41.46 -22.03
CA ASP A 246 -33.99 -41.28 -21.13
C ASP A 246 -34.70 -42.63 -20.92
N ASP A 247 -34.84 -43.03 -19.66
CA ASP A 247 -35.46 -44.26 -19.20
C ASP A 247 -36.74 -44.06 -18.36
N GLU A 248 -37.22 -42.82 -18.26
CA GLU A 248 -38.34 -42.45 -17.39
C GLU A 248 -39.72 -42.77 -18.01
N VAL A 249 -39.76 -43.13 -19.29
CA VAL A 249 -41.02 -43.34 -20.02
C VAL A 249 -41.46 -44.80 -19.89
N TYR A 250 -42.33 -45.07 -18.93
CA TYR A 250 -42.99 -46.37 -18.76
C TYR A 250 -44.47 -46.23 -18.39
N PHE A 251 -45.27 -47.20 -18.81
CA PHE A 251 -46.70 -47.24 -18.51
C PHE A 251 -47.14 -48.64 -18.14
N GLN A 252 -48.05 -48.74 -17.17
CA GLN A 252 -48.63 -50.00 -16.72
C GLN A 252 -50.04 -50.19 -17.28
N PHE A 253 -50.33 -51.37 -17.81
CA PHE A 253 -51.65 -51.73 -18.35
C PHE A 253 -52.09 -53.12 -17.90
N VAL A 254 -53.40 -53.36 -18.00
CA VAL A 254 -54.03 -54.65 -17.71
C VAL A 254 -54.91 -55.02 -18.90
N PRO A 255 -54.53 -56.02 -19.71
CA PRO A 255 -55.28 -56.48 -20.86
C PRO A 255 -56.77 -56.69 -20.52
N PHE A 256 -57.63 -56.22 -21.41
CA PHE A 256 -59.10 -56.30 -21.29
C PHE A 256 -59.75 -55.57 -20.10
N LYS A 257 -58.97 -54.95 -19.21
CA LYS A 257 -59.48 -54.26 -18.00
C LYS A 257 -59.13 -52.79 -17.93
N LEU A 258 -57.90 -52.43 -18.28
CA LEU A 258 -57.38 -51.06 -18.22
C LEU A 258 -56.54 -50.78 -19.46
N SER A 259 -57.00 -49.80 -20.25
CA SER A 259 -56.24 -49.26 -21.37
C SER A 259 -55.59 -47.94 -20.97
N ARG A 260 -54.40 -47.66 -21.51
CA ARG A 260 -53.66 -46.42 -21.25
C ARG A 260 -53.46 -45.63 -22.53
N GLN A 261 -53.73 -44.34 -22.46
CA GLN A 261 -53.38 -43.38 -23.49
C GLN A 261 -52.43 -42.34 -22.92
N SER A 262 -51.33 -42.01 -23.60
CA SER A 262 -50.46 -40.93 -23.16
C SER A 262 -49.92 -40.09 -24.31
N ASP A 263 -49.99 -38.76 -24.16
CA ASP A 263 -49.29 -37.81 -25.02
C ASP A 263 -47.91 -37.52 -24.41
N ILE A 264 -46.83 -37.78 -25.15
CA ILE A 264 -45.44 -37.48 -24.81
C ILE A 264 -45.00 -36.30 -25.68
N PHE A 265 -44.62 -35.20 -25.04
CA PHE A 265 -44.34 -33.94 -25.71
C PHE A 265 -42.82 -33.71 -25.86
N PHE A 266 -42.42 -33.30 -27.06
CA PHE A 266 -41.06 -32.86 -27.36
C PHE A 266 -41.07 -31.34 -27.52
N LYS A 267 -40.25 -30.66 -26.73
CA LYS A 267 -40.03 -29.21 -26.82
C LYS A 267 -38.89 -28.93 -27.79
N LYS A 268 -39.04 -27.87 -28.59
CA LYS A 268 -37.95 -27.30 -29.38
C LYS A 268 -37.19 -26.29 -28.54
N TYR A 269 -35.87 -26.40 -28.58
CA TYR A 269 -34.93 -25.46 -28.01
C TYR A 269 -34.24 -24.76 -29.19
N GLN A 270 -34.35 -23.43 -29.26
CA GLN A 270 -33.64 -22.61 -30.23
C GLN A 270 -32.56 -21.83 -29.49
N ILE A 271 -31.31 -22.17 -29.76
CA ILE A 271 -30.14 -21.62 -29.09
C ILE A 271 -29.51 -20.63 -30.06
N ASN A 272 -29.50 -19.35 -29.72
CA ASN A 272 -28.77 -18.32 -30.44
C ASN A 272 -27.51 -18.00 -29.65
N THR A 273 -26.33 -18.29 -30.21
CA THR A 273 -25.04 -18.02 -29.58
C THR A 273 -24.36 -16.89 -30.34
N ASP A 274 -24.18 -15.74 -29.69
CA ASP A 274 -23.36 -14.63 -30.16
C ASP A 274 -21.89 -14.90 -29.81
N GLU A 275 -21.10 -15.23 -30.82
CA GLU A 275 -19.67 -15.51 -30.73
C GLU A 275 -18.79 -14.26 -30.74
N SER A 276 -19.38 -13.06 -30.88
CA SER A 276 -18.64 -11.81 -31.00
C SER A 276 -17.91 -11.42 -29.71
N LEU A 277 -16.64 -11.03 -29.87
CA LEU A 277 -15.83 -10.45 -28.78
C LEU A 277 -15.87 -8.91 -28.77
N VAL A 278 -16.35 -8.31 -29.86
CA VAL A 278 -16.37 -6.87 -30.08
C VAL A 278 -17.81 -6.46 -30.36
N PRO A 279 -18.35 -5.40 -29.73
CA PRO A 279 -19.76 -5.01 -29.84
C PRO A 279 -20.19 -4.51 -31.22
N VAL A 280 -19.27 -4.39 -32.18
CA VAL A 280 -19.55 -3.86 -33.53
C VAL A 280 -19.91 -4.98 -34.53
N PHE A 281 -19.53 -6.21 -34.24
CA PHE A 281 -19.78 -7.35 -35.11
C PHE A 281 -20.75 -8.29 -34.41
N ASP A 282 -21.77 -8.74 -35.14
CA ASP A 282 -22.66 -9.78 -34.67
C ASP A 282 -22.28 -11.08 -35.39
N ASP A 283 -21.92 -12.11 -34.63
CA ASP A 283 -21.64 -13.46 -35.13
C ASP A 283 -22.59 -14.44 -34.45
N GLU A 284 -23.82 -14.46 -34.96
CA GLU A 284 -24.91 -15.25 -34.40
C GLU A 284 -24.96 -16.65 -35.02
N GLN A 285 -24.82 -17.67 -34.18
CA GLN A 285 -25.06 -19.07 -34.55
C GLN A 285 -26.37 -19.55 -33.96
N ILE A 286 -27.27 -20.03 -34.83
CA ILE A 286 -28.56 -20.58 -34.43
C ILE A 286 -28.51 -22.10 -34.52
N GLU A 287 -28.73 -22.76 -33.39
CA GLU A 287 -28.86 -24.21 -33.29
C GLU A 287 -30.25 -24.60 -32.78
N ASN A 288 -30.84 -25.63 -33.40
CA ASN A 288 -32.13 -26.15 -33.00
C ASN A 288 -31.97 -27.56 -32.45
N VAL A 289 -32.43 -27.76 -31.22
CA VAL A 289 -32.41 -29.05 -30.52
C VAL A 289 -33.82 -29.37 -30.05
N PHE A 290 -34.09 -30.64 -29.76
CA PHE A 290 -35.33 -31.05 -29.14
C PHE A 290 -35.08 -31.87 -27.89
N THR A 291 -35.92 -31.64 -26.90
CA THR A 291 -35.80 -32.21 -25.56
C THR A 291 -37.18 -32.62 -25.08
N LYS A 292 -37.26 -33.76 -24.39
CA LYS A 292 -38.42 -34.16 -23.59
C LYS A 292 -38.06 -33.94 -22.12
N GLU A 293 -38.78 -33.06 -21.42
CA GLU A 293 -38.56 -32.89 -19.98
C GLU A 293 -39.33 -33.98 -19.19
N PRO A 294 -38.93 -34.31 -17.95
CA PRO A 294 -39.58 -35.36 -17.16
C PRO A 294 -41.10 -35.20 -17.02
N ALA A 295 -41.59 -33.95 -16.95
CA ALA A 295 -43.01 -33.63 -16.82
C ALA A 295 -43.77 -33.49 -18.16
N ASP A 296 -43.10 -33.70 -19.30
CA ASP A 296 -43.69 -33.51 -20.64
C ASP A 296 -44.46 -34.74 -21.12
N PHE A 297 -45.31 -35.30 -20.28
CA PHE A 297 -46.31 -36.27 -20.71
C PHE A 297 -47.65 -36.06 -20.00
N ARG A 298 -48.72 -36.49 -20.65
CA ARG A 298 -50.08 -36.51 -20.07
C ARG A 298 -50.62 -37.91 -20.26
N ASP A 299 -51.04 -38.57 -19.20
CA ASP A 299 -51.61 -39.91 -19.25
C ASP A 299 -53.10 -39.92 -18.91
N ILE A 300 -53.82 -40.84 -19.54
CA ILE A 300 -55.24 -41.08 -19.37
C ILE A 300 -55.41 -42.59 -19.23
N THR A 301 -56.14 -43.02 -18.21
CA THR A 301 -56.53 -44.42 -18.02
C THR A 301 -58.00 -44.57 -18.35
N THR A 302 -58.33 -45.52 -19.22
CA THR A 302 -59.72 -45.86 -19.55
C THR A 302 -60.01 -47.29 -19.14
N LEU A 303 -61.25 -47.57 -18.73
CA LEU A 303 -61.70 -48.94 -18.51
C LEU A 303 -61.69 -49.67 -19.86
N GLY A 304 -61.08 -50.85 -19.87
CA GLY A 304 -61.05 -51.74 -21.00
C GLY A 304 -62.34 -52.56 -21.11
N SER A 305 -62.71 -52.88 -22.35
CA SER A 305 -63.73 -53.87 -22.71
C SER A 305 -63.07 -55.16 -23.19
N PRO A 306 -63.71 -56.33 -23.04
CA PRO A 306 -63.25 -57.59 -23.67
C PRO A 306 -63.10 -57.51 -25.19
N THR A 307 -63.74 -56.54 -25.85
CA THR A 307 -63.63 -56.32 -27.30
C THR A 307 -62.48 -55.41 -27.70
N ASP A 308 -61.80 -54.78 -26.73
CA ASP A 308 -60.74 -53.83 -27.01
C ASP A 308 -59.51 -54.56 -27.50
N LYS A 309 -59.07 -54.18 -28.71
CA LYS A 309 -57.86 -54.72 -29.34
C LYS A 309 -56.63 -53.88 -29.04
N GLN A 310 -56.80 -52.74 -28.36
CA GLN A 310 -55.75 -51.78 -28.08
C GLN A 310 -55.61 -51.56 -26.58
N TYR A 311 -54.48 -51.98 -26.03
CA TYR A 311 -54.19 -51.87 -24.60
C TYR A 311 -53.46 -50.58 -24.24
N ILE A 312 -52.61 -50.09 -25.14
CA ILE A 312 -51.86 -48.85 -24.96
C ILE A 312 -51.87 -48.02 -26.24
N ALA A 313 -51.94 -46.70 -26.09
CA ALA A 313 -51.81 -45.69 -27.13
C ALA A 313 -50.84 -44.59 -26.66
N LEU A 314 -49.60 -44.58 -27.15
CA LEU A 314 -48.63 -43.51 -26.85
C LEU A 314 -48.50 -42.59 -28.05
N TYR A 315 -48.56 -41.29 -27.84
CA TYR A 315 -48.53 -40.28 -28.88
C TYR A 315 -47.29 -39.41 -28.72
N PHE A 316 -46.34 -39.49 -29.64
CA PHE A 316 -45.23 -38.53 -29.71
C PHE A 316 -45.72 -37.27 -30.39
N ARG A 317 -45.65 -36.15 -29.68
CA ARG A 317 -46.22 -34.87 -30.10
C ARG A 317 -45.23 -33.73 -29.92
N ARG A 318 -45.36 -32.69 -30.74
CA ARG A 318 -44.69 -31.42 -30.54
C ARG A 318 -45.36 -30.66 -29.39
N SER A 319 -44.57 -30.21 -28.41
CA SER A 319 -45.03 -29.28 -27.37
C SER A 319 -45.43 -27.94 -27.99
N PRO A 320 -46.46 -27.24 -27.50
CA PRO A 320 -46.76 -25.87 -27.95
C PRO A 320 -45.77 -24.84 -27.42
N TYR A 321 -44.84 -25.24 -26.54
CA TYR A 321 -43.82 -24.35 -25.99
C TYR A 321 -42.50 -24.51 -26.73
N THR A 322 -41.88 -23.38 -27.07
CA THR A 322 -40.51 -23.30 -27.59
C THR A 322 -39.67 -22.54 -26.58
N LYS A 323 -38.47 -23.07 -26.29
CA LYS A 323 -37.51 -22.41 -25.40
C LYS A 323 -36.47 -21.73 -26.28
N TYR A 324 -36.37 -20.41 -26.18
CA TYR A 324 -35.30 -19.66 -26.82
C TYR A 324 -34.23 -19.36 -25.78
N ILE A 325 -33.00 -19.64 -26.13
CA ILE A 325 -31.82 -19.46 -25.28
C ILE A 325 -30.88 -18.54 -26.04
N THR A 326 -30.60 -17.37 -25.51
CA THR A 326 -29.59 -16.45 -26.07
C THR A 326 -28.33 -16.56 -25.22
N ARG A 327 -27.22 -16.91 -25.84
CA ARG A 327 -25.90 -17.01 -25.22
C ARG A 327 -25.02 -15.93 -25.82
N SER A 328 -24.29 -15.20 -25.01
CA SER A 328 -23.30 -14.24 -25.48
C SER A 328 -22.02 -14.38 -24.67
N PHE A 329 -20.88 -14.38 -25.36
CA PHE A 329 -19.60 -14.27 -24.67
C PHE A 329 -19.40 -12.85 -24.16
N GLN A 330 -18.62 -12.72 -23.09
CA GLN A 330 -18.23 -11.41 -22.58
C GLN A 330 -17.58 -10.59 -23.70
N LYS A 331 -18.09 -9.38 -23.95
CA LYS A 331 -17.55 -8.47 -24.97
C LYS A 331 -16.43 -7.59 -24.40
N VAL A 332 -15.64 -6.97 -25.28
CA VAL A 332 -14.50 -6.13 -24.89
C VAL A 332 -14.91 -4.90 -24.08
N ASP A 333 -16.08 -4.33 -24.34
CA ASP A 333 -16.64 -3.21 -23.59
C ASP A 333 -17.07 -3.62 -22.18
N ASP A 334 -17.67 -4.82 -22.02
CA ASP A 334 -17.95 -5.40 -20.71
C ASP A 334 -16.66 -5.64 -19.91
N LEU A 335 -15.63 -6.19 -20.57
CA LEU A 335 -14.31 -6.40 -19.96
C LEU A 335 -13.68 -5.07 -19.52
N LEU A 336 -13.67 -4.06 -20.39
CA LEU A 336 -13.11 -2.74 -20.07
C LEU A 336 -13.88 -2.04 -18.95
N SER A 337 -15.21 -2.16 -18.93
CA SER A 337 -16.06 -1.65 -17.86
C SER A 337 -15.73 -2.31 -16.52
N TYR A 338 -15.64 -3.64 -16.50
CA TYR A 338 -15.27 -4.42 -15.33
C TYR A 338 -13.86 -4.06 -14.81
N LEU A 339 -12.87 -4.02 -15.71
CA LEU A 339 -11.49 -3.67 -15.40
C LEU A 339 -11.36 -2.23 -14.90
N GLY A 340 -12.06 -1.28 -15.54
CA GLY A 340 -12.09 0.12 -15.12
C GLY A 340 -12.69 0.31 -13.73
N GLY A 341 -13.79 -0.38 -13.44
CA GLY A 341 -14.38 -0.41 -12.10
C GLY A 341 -13.42 -0.92 -11.03
N PHE A 342 -12.72 -2.02 -11.33
CA PHE A 342 -11.72 -2.59 -10.41
C PHE A 342 -10.54 -1.64 -10.14
N VAL A 343 -9.95 -1.04 -11.18
CA VAL A 343 -8.84 -0.08 -11.03
C VAL A 343 -9.24 1.08 -10.13
N ASN A 344 -10.44 1.64 -10.33
CA ASN A 344 -10.95 2.73 -9.51
C ASN A 344 -11.05 2.33 -8.04
N ILE A 345 -11.58 1.14 -7.73
CA ILE A 345 -11.70 0.66 -6.34
C ILE A 345 -10.32 0.48 -5.71
N VAL A 346 -9.37 -0.14 -6.41
CA VAL A 346 -8.00 -0.36 -5.90
C VAL A 346 -7.27 0.97 -5.68
N VAL A 347 -7.37 1.90 -6.63
CA VAL A 347 -6.76 3.23 -6.56
C VAL A 347 -7.36 4.04 -5.41
N VAL A 348 -8.67 4.01 -5.21
CA VAL A 348 -9.32 4.71 -4.08
C VAL A 348 -8.90 4.10 -2.76
N PHE A 349 -8.98 2.77 -2.62
CA PHE A 349 -8.67 2.08 -1.38
C PHE A 349 -7.19 2.23 -1.00
N LEU A 350 -6.27 1.82 -1.88
CA LEU A 350 -4.83 1.91 -1.59
C LEU A 350 -4.33 3.36 -1.61
N GLY A 351 -4.85 4.19 -2.51
CA GLY A 351 -4.53 5.62 -2.57
C GLY A 351 -4.90 6.37 -1.28
N PHE A 352 -5.99 6.00 -0.61
CA PHE A 352 -6.32 6.53 0.72
C PHE A 352 -5.21 6.24 1.75
N PHE A 353 -4.68 5.01 1.79
CA PHE A 353 -3.57 4.66 2.69
C PHE A 353 -2.28 5.38 2.30
N VAL A 354 -1.96 5.48 1.01
CA VAL A 354 -0.76 6.20 0.55
C VAL A 354 -0.84 7.68 0.89
N ALA A 355 -1.98 8.32 0.63
CA ALA A 355 -2.21 9.73 0.96
C ALA A 355 -2.07 9.97 2.47
N PHE A 356 -2.67 9.10 3.29
CA PHE A 356 -2.53 9.18 4.74
C PHE A 356 -1.07 9.00 5.19
N TYR A 357 -0.36 8.01 4.67
CA TYR A 357 1.06 7.78 4.95
C TYR A 357 1.92 8.98 4.55
N ASN A 358 1.76 9.48 3.31
CA ASN A 358 2.50 10.63 2.79
C ASN A 358 2.26 11.89 3.62
N LYS A 359 1.01 12.12 4.07
CA LYS A 359 0.68 13.23 4.98
C LYS A 359 1.41 13.13 6.32
N GLN A 360 1.42 11.96 6.97
CA GLN A 360 2.12 11.81 8.24
C GLN A 360 3.63 11.95 8.09
N GLN A 361 4.20 11.34 7.04
CA GLN A 361 5.62 11.43 6.75
C GLN A 361 6.04 12.89 6.48
N TYR A 362 5.24 13.64 5.73
CA TYR A 362 5.42 15.08 5.51
C TYR A 362 5.47 15.86 6.83
N LEU A 363 4.49 15.67 7.71
CA LEU A 363 4.41 16.38 8.99
C LEU A 363 5.61 16.06 9.88
N ILE A 364 6.10 14.82 9.88
CA ILE A 364 7.28 14.42 10.65
C ILE A 364 8.56 15.00 10.07
N GLU A 365 8.71 15.02 8.75
CA GLU A 365 9.86 15.65 8.14
C GLU A 365 9.90 17.14 8.48
N LEU A 366 8.74 17.80 8.47
CA LEU A 366 8.63 19.17 8.92
C LEU A 366 8.95 19.31 10.41
N ALA A 367 8.50 18.37 11.25
CA ALA A 367 8.77 18.34 12.68
C ALA A 367 10.27 18.32 12.96
N ASN A 368 10.98 17.43 12.27
CA ASN A 368 12.42 17.28 12.36
C ASN A 368 13.18 18.52 11.87
N LYS A 369 12.60 19.29 10.95
CA LYS A 369 13.19 20.56 10.50
C LYS A 369 12.95 21.67 11.51
N VAL A 370 11.77 21.75 12.14
CA VAL A 370 11.35 22.87 13.00
C VAL A 370 11.74 22.70 14.47
N TYR A 371 11.69 21.49 15.02
CA TYR A 371 11.90 21.23 16.45
C TYR A 371 13.11 20.33 16.71
N ASP A 372 13.59 20.39 17.95
CA ASP A 372 14.50 19.39 18.51
C ASP A 372 13.74 18.51 19.51
N PHE A 373 14.16 17.25 19.63
CA PHE A 373 13.46 16.26 20.43
C PHE A 373 14.34 15.74 21.56
N ASN A 374 13.83 15.83 22.79
CA ASN A 374 14.54 15.33 23.96
C ASN A 374 14.01 13.95 24.33
N PHE A 375 14.76 12.92 23.95
CA PHE A 375 14.52 11.55 24.39
C PHE A 375 15.23 11.36 25.74
N GLU A 376 14.47 11.38 26.84
CA GLU A 376 14.99 11.34 28.22
C GLU A 376 15.87 10.10 28.54
N ASN A 377 15.90 9.08 27.68
CA ASN A 377 16.59 7.82 27.92
C ASN A 377 18.05 7.72 27.43
N ILE A 378 18.65 8.74 26.82
CA ILE A 378 20.01 8.62 26.25
C ILE A 378 21.04 9.49 26.99
N LYS A 379 21.75 8.84 27.93
CA LYS A 379 23.07 9.18 28.52
C LYS A 379 23.14 10.35 29.52
N ASN A 380 22.75 10.06 30.77
CA ASN A 380 23.11 10.86 31.95
C ASN A 380 24.62 10.94 32.22
N SER A 381 25.44 9.96 31.81
CA SER A 381 26.85 9.87 32.20
C SER A 381 27.72 11.03 31.70
N GLN A 382 27.45 11.55 30.51
CA GLN A 382 28.27 12.63 29.92
C GLN A 382 27.83 14.03 30.40
N ARG A 383 26.53 14.23 30.63
CA ARG A 383 26.03 15.45 31.29
C ARG A 383 26.55 15.56 32.73
N LEU A 384 26.51 14.46 33.48
CA LEU A 384 27.05 14.41 34.85
C LEU A 384 28.53 14.80 34.89
N ARG A 385 29.33 14.35 33.92
CA ARG A 385 30.76 14.67 33.83
C ARG A 385 31.01 16.15 33.51
N ASN A 386 30.23 16.73 32.59
CA ASN A 386 30.36 18.15 32.24
C ASN A 386 29.87 19.07 33.37
N ASP A 387 28.79 18.70 34.06
CA ASP A 387 28.29 19.46 35.22
C ASP A 387 29.30 19.46 36.38
N ASP A 388 29.99 18.35 36.64
CA ASP A 388 31.07 18.28 37.63
C ASP A 388 32.26 19.18 37.26
N LEU A 389 32.64 19.19 35.97
CA LEU A 389 33.68 20.07 35.45
C LEU A 389 33.30 21.56 35.60
N VAL A 390 32.08 21.95 35.22
CA VAL A 390 31.60 23.33 35.34
C VAL A 390 31.56 23.77 36.81
N LYS A 391 31.12 22.90 37.73
CA LYS A 391 31.12 23.19 39.18
C LYS A 391 32.53 23.44 39.72
N LYS A 392 33.51 22.59 39.38
CA LYS A 392 34.93 22.76 39.77
C LYS A 392 35.48 24.09 39.26
N ILE A 393 35.22 24.38 37.99
CA ILE A 393 35.63 25.61 37.32
C ILE A 393 35.00 26.85 37.97
N THR A 394 33.73 26.77 38.38
CA THR A 394 33.00 27.87 39.03
C THR A 394 33.55 28.15 40.43
N GLN A 395 33.87 27.10 41.21
CA GLN A 395 34.53 27.25 42.52
C GLN A 395 35.88 27.94 42.39
N ILE A 396 36.67 27.59 41.38
CA ILE A 396 37.96 28.21 41.08
C ILE A 396 37.77 29.70 40.71
N LYS A 397 36.76 30.04 39.90
CA LYS A 397 36.41 31.44 39.54
C LYS A 397 36.06 32.27 40.78
N LYS A 398 35.22 31.73 41.68
CA LYS A 398 34.82 32.40 42.93
C LYS A 398 36.02 32.69 43.82
N LYS A 399 36.90 31.71 44.06
CA LYS A 399 38.14 31.88 44.82
C LYS A 399 39.06 32.96 44.23
N THR A 400 39.12 33.06 42.90
CA THR A 400 39.95 34.04 42.20
C THR A 400 39.36 35.46 42.26
N GLN A 401 38.03 35.59 42.23
CA GLN A 401 37.35 36.87 42.34
C GLN A 401 37.43 37.45 43.75
N THR A 402 37.25 36.65 44.81
CA THR A 402 37.47 37.11 46.20
C THR A 402 38.90 37.60 46.40
N PHE A 403 39.88 36.95 45.78
CA PHE A 403 41.28 37.39 45.83
C PHE A 403 41.50 38.75 45.13
N LYS A 404 40.90 38.96 43.95
CA LYS A 404 40.99 40.25 43.25
C LYS A 404 40.28 41.39 43.99
N ALA A 405 39.19 41.09 44.69
CA ALA A 405 38.49 42.07 45.53
C ALA A 405 39.37 42.50 46.72
N MET A 406 40.07 41.55 47.36
CA MET A 406 41.05 41.85 48.41
C MET A 406 42.26 42.65 47.91
N GLU A 407 42.72 42.45 46.66
CA GLU A 407 43.78 43.28 46.06
C GLU A 407 43.33 44.74 45.76
N MET A 408 42.03 44.98 45.53
CA MET A 408 41.49 46.30 45.21
C MET A 408 41.16 47.15 46.44
N GLU A 409 40.91 46.54 47.60
CA GLU A 409 40.56 47.24 48.84
C GLU A 409 41.74 47.94 49.52
N ASP A 410 43.00 47.61 49.15
CA ASP A 410 44.22 48.14 49.77
C ASP A 410 44.74 49.45 49.09
N SER A 411 43.97 50.02 48.15
CA SER A 411 44.45 51.13 47.30
C SER A 411 43.80 52.50 47.52
N ASN A 412 42.71 52.64 48.29
CA ASN A 412 42.04 53.94 48.46
C ASN A 412 41.31 54.09 49.81
N MET A 413 41.89 54.89 50.70
CA MET A 413 41.16 55.57 51.80
C MET A 413 41.30 57.09 51.56
N PRO A 414 40.21 57.88 51.59
CA PRO A 414 39.99 58.66 52.82
C PRO A 414 38.52 58.90 53.22
N HIS A 415 38.38 59.14 54.53
CA HIS A 415 37.40 59.94 55.29
C HIS A 415 35.88 59.67 55.26
N LYS A 416 35.44 59.07 56.39
CA LYS A 416 34.26 59.39 57.25
C LYS A 416 33.41 60.62 56.87
N LYS A 417 32.10 60.41 56.73
CA LYS A 417 31.03 61.19 57.39
C LYS A 417 29.82 60.29 57.69
N SER A 418 29.26 60.50 58.88
CA SER A 418 28.10 59.83 59.49
C SER A 418 26.76 60.20 58.83
N LEU A 419 25.75 59.32 58.87
CA LEU A 419 24.61 59.37 59.82
C LEU A 419 23.42 58.50 59.33
N THR A 420 22.87 57.71 60.27
CA THR A 420 21.49 57.16 60.39
C THR A 420 21.00 55.94 59.56
N GLN A 421 20.41 55.01 60.34
CA GLN A 421 19.79 53.66 60.14
C GLN A 421 18.39 53.71 59.42
N PRO A 422 17.57 52.62 59.27
CA PRO A 422 17.65 51.24 59.82
C PRO A 422 17.27 50.00 58.94
N LEU A 423 17.69 48.82 59.46
CA LEU A 423 17.05 47.48 59.52
C LEU A 423 16.44 46.79 58.27
N GLN A 424 16.94 45.58 57.94
CA GLN A 424 16.33 44.28 58.32
C GLN A 424 17.17 43.06 57.87
N ASP A 425 17.45 42.17 58.83
CA ASP A 425 17.60 40.69 58.86
C ASP A 425 18.16 39.94 57.60
N GLU A 426 19.14 39.03 57.67
CA GLU A 426 19.11 37.74 58.37
C GLU A 426 20.49 37.02 58.24
N GLU A 427 20.67 35.99 59.07
CA GLU A 427 21.91 35.36 59.57
C GLU A 427 22.78 34.60 58.55
N ILE A 428 24.12 34.61 58.74
CA ILE A 428 24.96 33.39 58.82
C ILE A 428 26.14 33.64 59.77
N ARG A 429 26.20 32.82 60.84
CA ARG A 429 27.30 32.66 61.80
C ARG A 429 28.59 32.15 61.13
N ILE A 430 29.73 32.82 61.37
CA ILE A 430 31.03 32.17 61.53
C ILE A 430 31.63 32.67 62.84
N GLN A 431 31.98 31.71 63.68
CA GLN A 431 32.47 31.87 65.05
C GLN A 431 33.99 31.60 65.07
N VAL A 432 34.68 32.33 65.96
CA VAL A 432 36.01 32.10 66.56
C VAL A 432 37.24 32.32 65.65
N PHE A 433 38.31 33.04 66.03
CA PHE A 433 38.89 33.37 67.34
C PHE A 433 39.54 34.77 67.30
N ASN A 434 39.33 35.57 68.36
CA ASN A 434 40.13 36.76 68.68
C ASN A 434 41.35 36.33 69.49
N GLU A 435 42.53 36.80 69.10
CA GLU A 435 43.65 37.00 70.01
C GLU A 435 44.30 38.34 69.66
N GLU A 436 44.22 39.28 70.60
CA GLU A 436 44.86 40.58 70.54
C GLU A 436 46.33 40.43 70.95
N THR A 437 47.26 40.92 70.14
CA THR A 437 48.55 41.45 70.63
C THR A 437 49.04 42.60 69.73
N PRO A 438 49.72 43.61 70.29
CA PRO A 438 50.11 44.82 69.57
C PRO A 438 51.55 44.77 69.02
N HIS A 439 51.83 45.69 68.07
CA HIS A 439 53.14 46.12 67.57
C HIS A 439 53.99 45.16 66.71
N ASN A 440 53.96 45.37 65.37
CA ASN A 440 55.17 45.64 64.57
C ASN A 440 54.84 45.99 63.10
N THR A 441 54.80 47.28 62.79
CA THR A 441 54.52 47.83 61.46
C THR A 441 55.82 48.00 60.65
N THR A 442 56.39 46.92 60.09
CA THR A 442 57.33 47.06 58.93
C THR A 442 57.49 45.82 58.02
N ASN A 443 56.95 44.63 58.33
CA ASN A 443 57.19 43.42 57.50
C ASN A 443 56.00 42.93 56.63
N GLN A 444 54.87 43.64 56.57
CA GLN A 444 53.65 43.13 55.92
C GLN A 444 53.65 43.21 54.37
N LYS A 445 54.47 44.09 53.76
CA LYS A 445 54.55 44.23 52.29
C LYS A 445 55.34 43.12 51.58
N GLN A 446 56.15 42.32 52.29
CA GLN A 446 56.85 41.17 51.70
C GLN A 446 56.06 39.86 51.80
N LEU A 447 55.22 39.69 52.83
CA LEU A 447 54.39 38.50 52.99
C LEU A 447 53.30 38.44 51.89
N ILE A 448 52.67 39.56 51.56
CA ILE A 448 51.60 39.65 50.55
C ILE A 448 52.12 39.36 49.12
N LYS A 449 53.39 39.68 48.81
CA LYS A 449 54.00 39.37 47.51
C LYS A 449 54.32 37.87 47.34
N ASN A 450 54.66 37.18 48.42
CA ASN A 450 54.96 35.75 48.37
C ASN A 450 53.66 34.92 48.26
N THR A 451 52.61 35.30 49.00
CA THR A 451 51.30 34.63 48.92
C THR A 451 50.62 34.80 47.55
N SER A 452 50.78 35.97 46.90
CA SER A 452 50.31 36.21 45.51
C SER A 452 50.96 35.26 44.48
N SER A 453 52.22 34.87 44.70
CA SER A 453 52.96 34.00 43.78
C SER A 453 52.60 32.53 43.94
N GLU A 454 52.34 32.10 45.18
CA GLU A 454 51.98 30.72 45.52
C GLU A 454 50.56 30.39 45.04
N ILE A 455 49.60 31.30 45.25
CA ILE A 455 48.22 31.19 44.77
C ILE A 455 48.15 31.19 43.23
N LYS A 456 48.96 32.01 42.55
CA LYS A 456 49.06 31.97 41.07
C LYS A 456 49.61 30.63 40.58
N SER A 457 50.55 30.02 41.31
CA SER A 457 51.11 28.71 40.94
C SER A 457 50.11 27.57 41.16
N GLU A 458 49.30 27.64 42.21
CA GLU A 458 48.26 26.65 42.50
C GLU A 458 47.13 26.71 41.49
N PHE A 459 46.72 27.92 41.09
CA PHE A 459 45.75 28.13 40.02
C PHE A 459 46.25 27.56 38.68
N GLN A 460 47.53 27.77 38.34
CA GLN A 460 48.13 27.20 37.13
C GLN A 460 48.14 25.67 37.16
N LYS A 461 48.50 25.05 38.29
CA LYS A 461 48.47 23.58 38.45
C LYS A 461 47.06 23.01 38.27
N GLN A 462 46.05 23.64 38.88
CA GLN A 462 44.66 23.21 38.74
C GLN A 462 44.16 23.35 37.29
N GLN A 463 44.59 24.40 36.58
CA GLN A 463 44.25 24.59 35.17
C GLN A 463 44.90 23.51 34.28
N GLU A 464 46.17 23.18 34.51
CA GLU A 464 46.88 22.10 33.81
C GLU A 464 46.27 20.72 34.08
N GLU A 465 45.80 20.47 35.30
CA GLU A 465 45.11 19.22 35.67
C GLU A 465 43.76 19.08 34.93
N ILE A 466 42.98 20.16 34.83
CA ILE A 466 41.71 20.15 34.09
C ILE A 466 41.96 19.93 32.59
N VAL A 467 42.97 20.60 32.03
CA VAL A 467 43.35 20.47 30.62
C VAL A 467 43.82 19.04 30.29
N SER A 468 44.69 18.46 31.12
CA SER A 468 45.19 17.10 30.92
C SER A 468 44.07 16.05 31.04
N LYS A 469 43.10 16.24 31.95
CA LYS A 469 41.91 15.39 32.08
C LYS A 469 40.96 15.47 30.87
N LEU A 470 40.95 16.61 30.17
CA LEU A 470 40.11 16.83 28.99
C LEU A 470 40.74 16.29 27.70
N GLY A 471 42.08 16.18 27.63
CA GLY A 471 42.79 15.55 26.51
C GLY A 471 42.81 16.36 25.21
N PHE A 472 42.43 17.64 25.22
CA PHE A 472 42.45 18.51 24.04
C PHE A 472 43.74 19.34 23.98
N LYS A 473 44.32 19.44 22.78
CA LYS A 473 45.57 20.18 22.52
C LYS A 473 45.35 21.69 22.40
N SER A 474 44.15 22.11 21.98
CA SER A 474 43.82 23.53 21.82
C SER A 474 42.36 23.82 22.17
N ARG A 475 42.10 25.08 22.55
CA ARG A 475 40.74 25.61 22.74
C ARG A 475 39.85 25.36 21.52
N LYS A 476 40.40 25.54 20.33
CA LYS A 476 39.69 25.34 19.06
C LYS A 476 39.29 23.88 18.87
N ASP A 477 40.14 22.93 19.25
CA ASP A 477 39.85 21.50 19.15
C ASP A 477 38.75 21.10 20.13
N TYR A 478 38.80 21.62 21.37
CA TYR A 478 37.74 21.44 22.36
C TYR A 478 36.38 21.94 21.84
N LEU A 479 36.32 23.21 21.38
CA LEU A 479 35.10 23.80 20.83
C LEU A 479 34.58 23.00 19.64
N THR A 480 35.45 22.62 18.70
CA THR A 480 35.06 21.87 17.50
C THR A 480 34.50 20.50 17.87
N SER A 481 35.15 19.79 18.80
CA SER A 481 34.69 18.48 19.27
C SER A 481 33.35 18.57 19.99
N GLN A 482 33.21 19.47 20.97
CA GLN A 482 31.97 19.57 21.75
C GLN A 482 30.79 20.03 20.88
N ILE A 483 31.01 20.99 19.99
CA ILE A 483 29.95 21.48 19.09
C ILE A 483 29.55 20.39 18.09
N SER A 484 30.49 19.62 17.57
CA SER A 484 30.17 18.46 16.72
C SER A 484 29.33 17.42 17.47
N GLN A 485 29.57 17.23 18.77
CA GLN A 485 28.76 16.34 19.61
C GLN A 485 27.36 16.92 19.83
N VAL A 486 27.21 18.23 20.05
CA VAL A 486 25.89 18.87 20.16
C VAL A 486 25.10 18.73 18.85
N LEU A 487 25.75 18.96 17.70
CA LEU A 487 25.11 18.83 16.38
C LEU A 487 24.70 17.39 16.07
N THR A 488 25.51 16.39 16.46
CA THR A 488 25.23 14.97 16.20
C THR A 488 24.24 14.35 17.20
N LYS A 489 24.00 14.99 18.35
CA LYS A 489 22.98 14.56 19.32
C LYS A 489 21.55 14.78 18.84
N ALA A 490 21.32 15.71 17.92
CA ALA A 490 20.01 15.96 17.33
C ALA A 490 19.61 14.78 16.41
N LYS A 491 19.07 13.71 17.01
CA LYS A 491 18.55 12.55 16.26
C LYS A 491 17.17 12.89 15.71
N PRO A 492 16.94 12.81 14.39
CA PRO A 492 15.62 13.00 13.83
C PRO A 492 14.69 11.87 14.27
N ILE A 493 13.42 12.19 14.47
CA ILE A 493 12.38 11.19 14.67
C ILE A 493 12.16 10.46 13.35
N GLN A 494 12.23 9.14 13.40
CA GLN A 494 11.88 8.30 12.27
C GLN A 494 10.43 7.88 12.36
N PHE A 495 9.73 7.97 11.24
CA PHE A 495 8.40 7.40 11.13
C PHE A 495 8.47 5.89 11.35
N THR A 496 7.67 5.40 12.29
CA THR A 496 7.62 3.98 12.63
C THR A 496 6.22 3.47 12.32
N PHE A 497 6.11 2.25 11.80
CA PHE A 497 4.81 1.63 11.51
C PHE A 497 3.87 1.60 12.74
N LYS A 498 4.43 1.46 13.95
CA LYS A 498 3.69 1.57 15.22
C LYS A 498 2.93 2.90 15.35
N PHE A 499 3.54 4.00 14.92
CA PHE A 499 2.92 5.33 14.95
C PHE A 499 1.76 5.43 13.94
N LEU A 500 1.95 4.88 12.74
CA LEU A 500 0.87 4.77 11.75
C LEU A 500 -0.35 4.04 12.32
N CYS A 501 -0.13 2.87 12.93
CA CYS A 501 -1.20 2.09 13.57
C CYS A 501 -1.84 2.85 14.74
N HIS A 502 -1.05 3.55 15.55
CA HIS A 502 -1.56 4.38 16.64
C HIS A 502 -2.55 5.44 16.11
N GLN A 503 -2.20 6.11 15.01
CA GLN A 503 -3.05 7.17 14.46
C GLN A 503 -4.27 6.62 13.71
N MET A 504 -4.13 5.52 12.96
CA MET A 504 -5.27 4.88 12.29
C MET A 504 -6.29 4.31 13.28
N THR A 505 -5.86 3.86 14.46
CA THR A 505 -6.76 3.32 15.50
C THR A 505 -7.33 4.39 16.45
N GLY A 506 -7.15 5.68 16.13
CA GLY A 506 -7.61 6.78 16.99
C GLY A 506 -6.96 6.76 18.37
N GLY A 507 -5.70 6.33 18.48
CA GLY A 507 -4.92 6.31 19.71
C GLY A 507 -5.15 5.11 20.64
N ARG A 508 -5.91 4.10 20.19
CA ARG A 508 -6.21 2.91 21.01
C ARG A 508 -5.06 1.91 21.08
N CYS A 509 -4.29 1.73 20.00
CA CYS A 509 -3.20 0.77 19.94
C CYS A 509 -1.82 1.45 19.97
N PHE A 510 -0.78 0.75 20.44
CA PHE A 510 0.63 1.19 20.41
C PHE A 510 0.95 2.55 21.05
N LYS A 511 0.52 2.74 22.31
CA LYS A 511 0.89 3.90 23.15
C LYS A 511 2.35 3.80 23.60
N ASP A 512 3.28 4.09 22.70
CA ASP A 512 4.70 4.26 23.01
C ASP A 512 4.99 5.74 23.27
N ASN A 513 5.97 6.03 24.13
CA ASN A 513 6.41 7.39 24.43
C ASN A 513 6.86 8.12 23.16
N THR A 514 7.44 7.40 22.20
CA THR A 514 7.79 7.93 20.88
C THR A 514 6.56 8.34 20.09
N SER A 515 5.49 7.54 20.11
CA SER A 515 4.24 7.85 19.40
C SER A 515 3.56 9.09 19.98
N ILE A 516 3.54 9.22 21.31
CA ILE A 516 2.95 10.38 22.01
C ILE A 516 3.73 11.66 21.69
N LEU A 517 5.05 11.60 21.75
CA LEU A 517 5.91 12.74 21.45
C LEU A 517 5.78 13.18 19.98
N LEU A 518 5.66 12.22 19.08
CA LEU A 518 5.44 12.47 17.65
C LEU A 518 4.05 13.09 17.40
N MET A 519 3.01 12.62 18.10
CA MET A 519 1.68 13.24 18.04
C MET A 519 1.71 14.69 18.52
N LYS A 520 2.35 14.96 19.67
CA LYS A 520 2.55 16.32 20.20
C LYS A 520 3.31 17.22 19.22
N ALA A 521 4.27 16.66 18.48
CA ALA A 521 5.00 17.38 17.44
C ALA A 521 4.11 17.71 16.25
N VAL A 522 3.34 16.75 15.75
CA VAL A 522 2.37 16.96 14.67
C VAL A 522 1.34 18.02 15.06
N ASP A 523 0.82 17.99 16.28
CA ASP A 523 -0.16 18.97 16.75
C ASP A 523 0.43 20.39 16.83
N ARG A 524 1.65 20.53 17.36
CA ARG A 524 2.36 21.83 17.39
C ARG A 524 2.67 22.35 15.98
N ILE A 525 3.02 21.46 15.06
CA ILE A 525 3.24 21.84 13.66
C ILE A 525 1.96 22.35 13.03
N ASN A 526 0.85 21.64 13.22
CA ASN A 526 -0.42 22.06 12.65
C ASN A 526 -0.86 23.43 13.20
N SER A 527 -0.56 23.75 14.47
CA SER A 527 -0.79 25.09 15.01
C SER A 527 0.18 26.14 14.47
N ASP A 528 1.43 25.76 14.22
CA ASP A 528 2.49 26.69 13.80
C ASP A 528 2.59 26.87 12.28
N ILE A 529 1.98 25.99 11.46
CA ILE A 529 1.94 26.06 9.98
C ILE A 529 1.02 27.19 9.46
N ASP A 530 0.18 27.80 10.30
CA ASP A 530 -0.71 28.86 9.85
C ASP A 530 0.10 29.99 9.18
N ILE A 531 -0.10 30.13 7.87
CA ILE A 531 0.62 31.04 6.99
C ILE A 531 0.52 32.47 7.51
N TYR A 532 -0.65 32.83 8.03
CA TYR A 532 -0.88 34.17 8.55
C TYR A 532 0.00 34.43 9.78
N VAL A 533 -0.03 33.49 10.73
CA VAL A 533 0.76 33.55 11.97
C VAL A 533 2.27 33.55 11.68
N ILE A 534 2.71 32.74 10.71
CA ILE A 534 4.12 32.71 10.29
C ILE A 534 4.53 34.05 9.69
N LEU A 535 3.78 34.58 8.73
CA LEU A 535 4.14 35.82 8.04
C LEU A 535 4.15 37.03 9.00
N GLU A 536 3.20 37.08 9.92
CA GLU A 536 3.11 38.13 10.94
C GLU A 536 4.28 38.05 11.91
N LYS A 537 4.52 36.87 12.52
CA LYS A 537 5.65 36.66 13.44
C LYS A 537 7.00 36.92 12.79
N VAL A 538 7.21 36.50 11.53
CA VAL A 538 8.47 36.73 10.83
C VAL A 538 8.72 38.22 10.61
N LYS A 539 7.70 38.98 10.21
CA LYS A 539 7.82 40.44 10.04
C LYS A 539 8.10 41.15 11.36
N GLU A 540 7.34 40.82 12.41
CA GLU A 540 7.51 41.40 13.75
C GLU A 540 8.89 41.09 14.34
N ILE A 541 9.35 39.85 14.22
CA ILE A 541 10.66 39.42 14.74
C ILE A 541 11.79 40.12 14.00
N ASN A 542 11.72 40.27 12.68
CA ASN A 542 12.78 40.95 11.93
C ASN A 542 12.86 42.44 12.28
N LEU A 543 11.71 43.11 12.41
CA LEU A 543 11.65 44.50 12.85
C LEU A 543 12.22 44.66 14.27
N LEU A 544 11.84 43.77 15.19
CA LEU A 544 12.33 43.79 16.57
C LEU A 544 13.84 43.52 16.65
N LYS A 545 14.35 42.58 15.84
CA LYS A 545 15.78 42.26 15.77
C LYS A 545 16.62 43.46 15.33
N GLU A 546 16.20 44.15 14.28
CA GLU A 546 16.94 45.29 13.74
C GLU A 546 16.90 46.50 14.68
N LEU A 547 15.79 46.69 15.40
CA LEU A 547 15.58 47.85 16.25
C LEU A 547 16.15 47.69 17.67
N MET A 548 16.18 46.46 18.22
CA MET A 548 16.57 46.21 19.62
C MET A 548 17.95 45.56 19.78
N LEU A 549 18.48 44.89 18.75
CA LEU A 549 19.69 44.07 18.89
C LEU A 549 20.85 44.59 18.03
N ASP A 550 22.03 44.70 18.65
CA ASP A 550 23.29 44.97 17.96
C ASP A 550 23.75 43.76 17.12
N LYS A 551 24.74 43.96 16.24
CA LYS A 551 25.21 42.92 15.33
C LYS A 551 25.73 41.66 16.03
N ASN A 552 26.32 41.77 17.22
CA ASN A 552 26.78 40.60 17.97
C ASN A 552 25.58 39.92 18.65
N GLN A 553 24.65 40.69 19.22
CA GLN A 553 23.42 40.19 19.84
C GLN A 553 22.53 39.47 18.82
N GLN A 554 22.43 39.98 17.59
CA GLN A 554 21.75 39.31 16.48
C GLN A 554 22.43 37.99 16.11
N ILE A 555 23.77 37.92 16.15
CA ILE A 555 24.49 36.66 15.96
C ILE A 555 24.12 35.69 17.08
N LEU A 556 24.07 36.09 18.36
CA LEU A 556 23.63 35.18 19.43
C LEU A 556 22.18 34.72 19.24
N PHE A 557 21.30 35.64 18.89
CA PHE A 557 19.88 35.35 18.68
C PHE A 557 19.67 34.33 17.55
N ASN A 558 20.40 34.45 16.44
CA ASN A 558 20.26 33.53 15.31
C ASN A 558 20.76 32.11 15.59
N PHE A 559 21.47 31.90 16.70
CA PHE A 559 21.89 30.58 17.19
C PHE A 559 21.09 30.14 18.42
N ALA A 560 19.96 30.80 18.70
CA ALA A 560 19.02 30.30 19.68
C ALA A 560 18.62 28.86 19.31
N PRO A 561 18.62 27.93 20.28
CA PRO A 561 18.27 26.55 20.02
C PRO A 561 16.83 26.45 19.52
N LYS A 562 16.53 25.41 18.74
CA LYS A 562 15.14 25.13 18.37
C LYS A 562 14.35 24.84 19.63
N GLN A 563 13.04 25.04 19.54
CA GLN A 563 12.16 24.66 20.63
C GLN A 563 12.22 23.15 20.82
N VAL A 564 12.38 22.73 22.07
CA VAL A 564 12.45 21.32 22.44
C VAL A 564 11.05 20.84 22.78
N ILE A 565 10.62 19.75 22.14
CA ILE A 565 9.37 19.08 22.51
C ILE A 565 9.70 18.02 23.57
N THR A 566 9.21 18.24 24.78
CA THR A 566 9.31 17.31 25.93
C THR A 566 7.96 16.63 26.17
N LEU A 567 7.97 15.49 26.88
CA LEU A 567 6.75 14.78 27.26
C LEU A 567 5.91 15.59 28.28
N GLN A 568 6.59 16.31 29.19
CA GLN A 568 5.94 17.11 30.22
C GLN A 568 5.09 18.24 29.62
N GLU A 569 3.92 18.48 30.21
CA GLU A 569 3.05 19.59 29.83
C GLU A 569 3.59 20.89 30.43
N GLU A 570 4.07 21.79 29.57
CA GLU A 570 4.38 23.15 29.98
C GLU A 570 3.07 23.94 30.11
N LYS A 571 2.87 24.61 31.25
CA LYS A 571 1.75 25.55 31.44
C LYS A 571 1.87 26.66 30.39
N LYS A 572 1.01 26.61 29.36
CA LYS A 572 0.92 27.67 28.36
C LYS A 572 0.38 28.94 29.02
N LEU A 573 1.08 30.05 28.81
CA LEU A 573 0.53 31.38 29.04
C LEU A 573 -0.34 31.75 27.82
N PRO A 574 -1.56 32.29 28.01
CA PRO A 574 -2.45 32.61 26.90
C PRO A 574 -1.81 33.61 25.95
N SER A 575 -1.78 33.28 24.66
CA SER A 575 -1.28 34.14 23.59
C SER A 575 -2.35 35.13 23.13
N ARG A 576 -1.96 36.36 22.76
CA ARG A 576 -2.86 37.35 22.17
C ARG A 576 -3.58 36.82 20.91
N VAL A 577 -2.91 35.96 20.13
CA VAL A 577 -3.50 35.31 18.96
C VAL A 577 -4.59 34.32 19.36
N GLU A 578 -4.38 33.53 20.43
CA GLU A 578 -5.39 32.58 20.95
C GLU A 578 -6.66 33.32 21.37
N VAL A 579 -6.52 34.50 21.98
CA VAL A 579 -7.65 35.38 22.38
C VAL A 579 -8.42 35.92 21.16
N TYR A 580 -7.76 36.18 20.03
CA TYR A 580 -8.43 36.61 18.80
C TYR A 580 -9.09 35.43 18.06
N THR A 581 -8.43 34.28 17.94
CA THR A 581 -9.01 33.09 17.30
C THR A 581 -10.25 32.57 18.04
N GLN A 582 -10.26 32.64 19.38
CA GLN A 582 -11.40 32.21 20.19
C GLN A 582 -12.64 33.09 19.96
N LYS A 583 -12.45 34.38 19.62
CA LYS A 583 -13.53 35.30 19.23
C LYS A 583 -14.01 35.13 17.78
N LEU A 584 -13.15 34.62 16.90
CA LEU A 584 -13.48 34.37 15.48
C LEU A 584 -14.22 33.04 15.28
N THR A 585 -13.99 32.04 16.14
CA THR A 585 -14.72 30.76 16.10
C THR A 585 -16.19 30.84 16.54
N GLU A 586 -16.62 31.92 17.17
CA GLU A 586 -18.03 32.12 17.54
C GLU A 586 -18.86 32.79 16.44
N ASN A 587 -18.23 33.39 15.43
CA ASN A 587 -18.94 34.11 14.36
C ASN A 587 -18.18 34.02 13.04
N SER A 588 -18.43 32.99 12.22
CA SER A 588 -18.62 33.09 10.76
C SER A 588 -18.32 31.79 10.01
N SER A 589 -19.34 31.35 9.27
CA SER A 589 -19.25 30.54 8.07
C SER A 589 -19.13 31.47 6.85
N SER A 590 -17.91 31.76 6.39
CA SER A 590 -17.68 32.14 4.98
C SER A 590 -16.18 32.20 4.66
N SER A 591 -15.78 31.38 3.69
CA SER A 591 -14.43 31.33 3.15
C SER A 591 -14.27 32.33 2.00
N ILE A 592 -13.36 33.30 2.15
CA ILE A 592 -12.88 34.14 1.03
C ILE A 592 -11.43 33.77 0.75
N SER A 593 -11.13 33.38 -0.49
CA SER A 593 -9.79 32.97 -0.91
C SER A 593 -8.91 34.18 -1.26
N VAL A 594 -7.90 34.44 -0.42
CA VAL A 594 -6.90 35.50 -0.61
C VAL A 594 -5.67 34.90 -1.31
N GLY A 595 -5.82 34.54 -2.59
CA GLY A 595 -4.77 33.88 -3.38
C GLY A 595 -3.74 34.81 -4.02
N GLN A 596 -3.96 36.13 -4.05
CA GLN A 596 -3.19 37.01 -4.95
C GLN A 596 -2.21 37.99 -4.27
N ILE A 597 -2.26 38.16 -2.95
CA ILE A 597 -1.41 39.16 -2.25
C ILE A 597 -0.06 38.57 -1.77
N ALA A 598 0.02 37.25 -1.55
CA ALA A 598 1.23 36.60 -1.03
C ALA A 598 2.36 36.39 -2.06
N GLN A 599 2.05 36.38 -3.37
CA GLN A 599 3.04 36.10 -4.42
C GLN A 599 4.00 37.26 -4.72
N LEU A 600 3.66 38.51 -4.36
CA LEU A 600 4.49 39.68 -4.64
C LEU A 600 5.57 39.96 -3.58
N ALA A 601 5.44 39.44 -2.36
CA ALA A 601 6.41 39.67 -1.28
C ALA A 601 7.58 38.66 -1.25
N MET A 602 7.44 37.48 -1.87
CA MET A 602 8.43 36.40 -1.73
C MET A 602 9.54 36.38 -2.79
N LYS A 603 9.51 37.25 -3.81
CA LYS A 603 10.45 37.19 -4.94
C LYS A 603 11.82 37.87 -4.72
N LYS A 604 12.09 38.42 -3.53
CA LYS A 604 13.36 39.12 -3.22
C LYS A 604 14.22 38.49 -2.12
N HIS A 605 13.81 37.37 -1.53
CA HIS A 605 14.50 36.74 -0.39
C HIS A 605 15.00 35.30 -0.64
N THR A 606 14.82 34.75 -1.83
CA THR A 606 15.08 33.32 -2.11
C THR A 606 16.54 32.95 -2.40
N ASP A 607 17.45 33.91 -2.56
CA ASP A 607 18.87 33.61 -2.82
C ASP A 607 19.72 33.45 -1.54
N ALA A 608 19.15 33.69 -0.35
CA ALA A 608 19.89 33.60 0.92
C ALA A 608 19.67 32.29 1.72
N VAL A 609 18.72 31.43 1.33
CA VAL A 609 18.28 30.28 2.16
C VAL A 609 18.65 28.91 1.56
N LYS A 610 19.19 28.86 0.33
CA LYS A 610 19.41 27.61 -0.41
C LYS A 610 20.69 26.80 -0.07
N ALA A 611 21.36 27.11 1.03
CA ALA A 611 22.38 26.22 1.55
C ALA A 611 21.93 25.75 2.94
N ALA A 612 21.55 24.48 3.04
CA ALA A 612 21.78 23.70 4.26
C ALA A 612 23.30 23.65 4.44
N ILE A 613 23.89 24.76 4.90
CA ILE A 613 25.30 24.86 5.18
C ILE A 613 25.53 23.80 6.25
N PRO A 614 26.39 22.78 6.05
CA PRO A 614 26.88 21.99 7.17
C PRO A 614 27.46 23.02 8.11
N VAL A 615 26.75 23.34 9.21
CA VAL A 615 26.95 24.58 9.98
C VAL A 615 28.42 24.68 10.26
N SER A 616 29.08 25.54 9.47
CA SER A 616 30.51 25.36 9.32
C SER A 616 31.11 25.69 10.68
N ILE A 617 32.17 25.00 11.07
CA ILE A 617 32.89 25.30 12.30
C ILE A 617 33.22 26.81 12.40
N LYS A 618 33.34 27.49 11.26
CA LYS A 618 33.47 28.96 11.15
C LYS A 618 32.25 29.75 11.68
N ALA A 619 31.03 29.25 11.51
CA ALA A 619 29.80 29.87 12.02
C ALA A 619 29.77 29.85 13.57
N TYR A 620 30.15 28.72 14.17
CA TYR A 620 30.28 28.61 15.62
C TYR A 620 31.45 29.40 16.20
N GLN A 621 32.54 29.56 15.46
CA GLN A 621 33.61 30.48 15.85
C GLN A 621 33.14 31.93 15.84
N LYS A 622 32.30 32.33 14.88
CA LYS A 622 31.68 33.66 14.88
C LYS A 622 30.73 33.83 16.06
N LEU A 623 29.94 32.80 16.39
CA LEU A 623 29.08 32.79 17.56
C LEU A 623 29.88 32.97 18.86
N TYR A 624 30.96 32.22 19.03
CA TYR A 624 31.82 32.34 20.21
C TYR A 624 32.43 33.74 20.33
N LYS A 625 32.94 34.32 19.24
CA LYS A 625 33.47 35.69 19.24
C LYS A 625 32.40 36.73 19.59
N ALA A 626 31.16 36.52 19.16
CA ALA A 626 30.05 37.39 19.51
C ALA A 626 29.69 37.23 21.00
N TYR A 627 29.70 36.00 21.52
CA TYR A 627 29.46 35.70 22.93
C TYR A 627 30.51 36.38 23.82
N ASP A 628 31.78 36.26 23.46
CA ASP A 628 32.90 36.82 24.21
C ASP A 628 32.83 38.36 24.30
N LYS A 629 32.43 39.03 23.21
CA LYS A 629 32.21 40.48 23.18
C LYS A 629 31.01 40.96 23.99
N ILE A 630 29.99 40.12 24.14
CA ILE A 630 28.77 40.43 24.88
C ILE A 630 28.94 40.15 26.37
N ASN A 631 29.76 39.16 26.71
CA ASN A 631 30.09 38.76 28.08
C ASN A 631 31.29 39.54 28.66
N ASP A 632 31.65 40.67 28.07
CA ASP A 632 32.77 41.49 28.51
C ASP A 632 32.44 42.17 29.85
N PRO A 633 33.17 41.86 30.95
CA PRO A 633 32.89 42.40 32.28
C PRO A 633 33.12 43.91 32.40
N GLN A 634 33.77 44.56 31.43
CA GLN A 634 33.99 46.01 31.46
C GLN A 634 32.81 46.84 30.93
N LYS A 635 31.88 46.22 30.21
CA LYS A 635 30.62 46.87 29.80
C LYS A 635 29.54 46.52 30.80
N GLU A 636 28.78 47.51 31.28
CA GLU A 636 27.58 47.23 32.07
C GLU A 636 26.72 46.22 31.31
N LEU A 637 26.48 45.08 31.95
CA LEU A 637 25.79 43.96 31.32
C LEU A 637 24.31 44.34 31.19
N GLY A 638 23.95 44.92 30.04
CA GLY A 638 22.56 45.24 29.75
C GLY A 638 21.68 44.00 29.90
N ARG A 639 20.49 44.14 30.50
CA ARG A 639 19.53 43.05 30.76
C ARG A 639 19.31 42.12 29.55
N VAL A 640 19.35 42.67 28.34
CA VAL A 640 19.23 41.93 27.07
C VAL A 640 20.38 40.95 26.84
N ASN A 641 21.62 41.33 27.16
CA ASN A 641 22.80 40.46 27.01
C ASN A 641 22.68 39.21 27.88
N GLN A 642 22.24 39.40 29.12
CA GLN A 642 22.07 38.31 30.07
C GLN A 642 20.98 37.34 29.60
N ILE A 643 19.85 37.86 29.11
CA ILE A 643 18.77 37.04 28.55
C ILE A 643 19.24 36.28 27.31
N LEU A 644 19.98 36.91 26.38
CA LEU A 644 20.51 36.25 25.19
C LEU A 644 21.49 35.13 25.54
N ILE A 645 22.38 35.37 26.51
CA ILE A 645 23.31 34.36 27.02
C ILE A 645 22.55 33.19 27.66
N GLU A 646 21.49 33.47 28.40
CA GLU A 646 20.64 32.45 28.99
C GLU A 646 19.91 31.63 27.92
N LYS A 647 19.41 32.28 26.88
CA LYS A 647 18.65 31.66 25.78
C LYS A 647 19.50 30.87 24.78
N LEU A 648 20.82 31.01 24.77
CA LEU A 648 21.73 30.12 24.02
C LEU A 648 21.66 28.66 24.47
N GLY A 649 21.05 28.41 25.64
CA GLY A 649 20.96 27.09 26.25
C GLY A 649 22.15 26.79 27.15
N LYS A 650 21.89 26.04 28.22
CA LYS A 650 22.90 25.68 29.23
C LYS A 650 24.12 24.99 28.61
N GLU A 651 23.92 24.04 27.68
CA GLU A 651 25.00 23.24 27.10
C GLU A 651 26.01 24.08 26.28
N ILE A 652 25.54 25.02 25.44
CA ILE A 652 26.42 25.90 24.65
C ILE A 652 27.15 26.89 25.56
N ARG A 653 26.44 27.46 26.54
CA ARG A 653 27.03 28.36 27.54
C ARG A 653 28.13 27.65 28.33
N ASP A 654 27.87 26.44 28.83
CA ASP A 654 28.86 25.64 29.55
C ASP A 654 30.08 25.36 28.68
N ILE A 655 29.88 25.00 27.40
CA ILE A 655 30.97 24.81 26.43
C ILE A 655 31.79 26.10 26.28
N PHE A 656 31.14 27.25 26.15
CA PHE A 656 31.82 28.54 25.98
C PHE A 656 32.54 28.99 27.25
N GLU A 657 31.92 28.87 28.41
CA GLU A 657 32.54 29.17 29.70
C GLU A 657 33.77 28.30 29.92
N VAL A 658 33.66 26.98 29.75
CA VAL A 658 34.80 26.05 29.87
C VAL A 658 35.89 26.41 28.86
N SER A 659 35.53 26.79 27.63
CA SER A 659 36.51 27.18 26.62
C SER A 659 37.26 28.47 26.97
N GLN A 660 36.64 29.42 27.68
CA GLN A 660 37.33 30.61 28.19
C GLN A 660 38.44 30.22 29.20
N PHE A 661 38.24 29.17 30.00
CA PHE A 661 39.28 28.66 30.91
C PHE A 661 40.41 27.90 30.21
N ILE A 662 40.18 27.39 28.99
CA ILE A 662 41.20 26.69 28.19
C ILE A 662 42.09 27.70 27.44
N ASP A 663 42.23 28.95 27.92
CA ASP A 663 43.07 29.96 27.25
C ASP A 663 44.57 29.66 27.35
N PHE A 664 45.05 28.83 26.42
CA PHE A 664 46.46 28.52 26.27
C PHE A 664 47.30 29.74 25.86
N ASP A 665 46.70 30.75 25.19
CA ASP A 665 47.44 31.89 24.65
C ASP A 665 48.09 32.73 25.75
N LEU A 666 47.49 32.79 26.94
CA LEU A 666 48.05 33.52 28.08
C LEU A 666 49.22 32.78 28.75
N VAL A 667 49.21 31.44 28.69
CA VAL A 667 50.27 30.58 29.22
C VAL A 667 51.44 30.56 28.24
N GLU A 668 51.16 30.41 26.94
CA GLU A 668 52.17 30.34 25.89
C GLU A 668 52.84 31.69 25.63
N GLN A 669 52.12 32.82 25.70
CA GLN A 669 52.74 34.15 25.65
C GLN A 669 53.67 34.40 26.85
N LYS A 670 53.28 33.98 28.07
CA LYS A 670 54.14 34.10 29.26
C LYS A 670 55.34 33.16 29.20
N LEU A 671 55.17 31.93 28.71
CA LEU A 671 56.25 30.97 28.50
C LEU A 671 57.22 31.46 27.42
N SER A 672 56.70 31.94 26.29
CA SER A 672 57.46 32.56 25.20
C SER A 672 58.27 33.76 25.67
N HIS A 673 57.68 34.65 26.48
CA HIS A 673 58.41 35.77 27.07
C HIS A 673 59.49 35.32 28.07
N ARG A 674 59.21 34.31 28.90
CA ARG A 674 60.21 33.71 29.82
C ARG A 674 61.34 33.01 29.06
N ILE A 675 61.03 32.26 28.02
CA ILE A 675 62.01 31.56 27.18
C ILE A 675 62.85 32.57 26.41
N LYS A 676 62.26 33.61 25.79
CA LYS A 676 63.00 34.73 25.18
C LYS A 676 63.89 35.45 26.20
N TYR A 677 63.43 35.63 27.43
CA TYR A 677 64.21 36.24 28.50
C TYR A 677 65.37 35.34 28.96
N ILE A 678 65.13 34.05 29.18
CA ILE A 678 66.15 33.06 29.56
C ILE A 678 67.18 32.89 28.43
N LEU A 679 66.76 32.83 27.17
CA LEU A 679 67.65 32.79 26.01
C LEU A 679 68.48 34.07 25.91
N ARG A 680 67.90 35.26 26.10
CA ARG A 680 68.65 36.53 26.17
C ARG A 680 69.66 36.54 27.33
N LYS A 681 69.32 35.95 28.47
CA LYS A 681 70.23 35.83 29.64
C LYS A 681 71.37 34.85 29.38
N LYS A 682 71.08 33.67 28.81
CA LYS A 682 72.11 32.68 28.39
C LYS A 682 73.02 33.21 27.28
N VAL A 683 72.49 33.96 26.31
CA VAL A 683 73.29 34.60 25.26
C VAL A 683 74.18 35.71 25.84
N LYS A 684 73.73 36.46 26.85
CA LYS A 684 74.59 37.41 27.59
C LYS A 684 75.69 36.68 28.39
N GLN A 685 75.38 35.57 29.05
CA GLN A 685 76.39 34.76 29.76
C GLN A 685 77.40 34.12 28.81
N MET A 686 76.97 33.64 27.64
CA MET A 686 77.88 33.12 26.61
C MET A 686 78.75 34.20 25.96
N ARG A 687 78.28 35.47 25.89
CA ARG A 687 79.12 36.60 25.46
C ARG A 687 80.17 36.98 26.53
N GLN A 688 79.88 36.79 27.81
CA GLN A 688 80.83 37.00 28.90
C GLN A 688 81.85 35.85 29.02
N SER A 689 81.46 34.59 28.77
CA SER A 689 82.42 33.48 28.71
C SER A 689 83.30 33.51 27.46
N LYS A 690 82.80 34.03 26.32
CA LYS A 690 83.64 34.29 25.13
C LYS A 690 84.64 35.44 25.27
N SER A 691 84.49 36.34 26.26
CA SER A 691 85.51 37.38 26.52
C SER A 691 86.61 36.94 27.50
N GLN A 692 86.52 35.75 28.09
CA GLN A 692 87.57 35.14 28.91
C GLN A 692 88.34 34.02 28.20
N LEU A 693 87.87 33.54 27.04
CA LEU A 693 88.54 32.52 26.23
C LEU A 693 89.17 33.07 24.93
N LYS A 694 89.35 34.40 24.84
CA LYS A 694 89.95 35.08 23.68
C LYS A 694 91.17 35.91 24.10
N LYS A 695 92.06 35.28 24.86
CA LYS A 695 93.38 35.81 25.23
C LYS A 695 94.54 34.83 25.02
N ASP A 696 94.28 33.65 24.48
CA ASP A 696 95.30 32.73 23.97
C ASP A 696 94.81 32.20 22.61
N SER A 697 95.75 31.95 21.69
CA SER A 697 95.58 31.64 20.24
C SER A 697 95.37 32.84 19.30
N ASP A 698 96.39 33.69 19.25
CA ASP A 698 96.91 34.18 17.97
C ASP A 698 97.78 33.05 17.38
N ASP A 699 97.41 32.48 16.23
CA ASP A 699 98.31 32.33 15.07
C ASP A 699 97.60 31.62 13.89
N ASP A 700 97.95 32.11 12.70
CA ASP A 700 97.81 31.55 11.35
C ASP A 700 96.46 31.54 10.58
N SER A 701 96.40 32.51 9.66
CA SER A 701 96.21 32.38 8.19
C SER A 701 94.88 31.80 7.65
N SER A 702 94.31 32.20 6.51
CA SER A 702 94.45 33.28 5.53
C SER A 702 93.30 33.06 4.53
N ASP A 703 92.65 34.15 4.10
CA ASP A 703 91.91 34.35 2.81
C ASP A 703 90.71 33.42 2.47
N ASN A 704 89.61 33.83 1.84
CA ASN A 704 89.36 34.94 0.94
C ASN A 704 87.84 35.25 0.82
N TYR A 705 87.55 36.46 0.33
CA TYR A 705 86.27 37.12 -0.04
C TYR A 705 85.36 36.30 -0.97
N GLY A 706 84.08 36.56 -1.23
CA GLY A 706 83.11 37.67 -1.06
C GLY A 706 81.85 37.22 -1.84
N LEU A 707 80.60 37.57 -1.50
CA LEU A 707 79.88 38.85 -1.74
C LEU A 707 78.56 38.51 -2.49
N PHE A 708 77.41 38.96 -1.94
CA PHE A 708 76.17 39.40 -2.63
C PHE A 708 75.35 38.37 -3.44
N SER A 709 74.02 38.41 -3.58
CA SER A 709 72.85 39.12 -3.01
C SER A 709 71.64 38.76 -3.90
N GLN A 710 70.39 38.96 -3.40
CA GLN A 710 69.17 39.21 -4.20
C GLN A 710 68.67 38.07 -5.14
N GLU A 711 67.42 37.95 -5.60
CA GLU A 711 66.09 38.51 -5.31
C GLU A 711 65.05 37.57 -5.97
N ARG A 712 63.76 37.90 -5.74
CA ARG A 712 62.50 37.34 -6.24
C ARG A 712 62.45 36.94 -7.73
N ASN A 713 61.58 35.99 -8.11
CA ASN A 713 60.26 36.25 -8.77
C ASN A 713 59.58 34.99 -9.37
N LYS A 714 58.24 35.04 -9.36
CA LYS A 714 57.21 34.35 -10.19
C LYS A 714 57.37 34.68 -11.70
N PRO A 715 56.58 34.19 -12.71
CA PRO A 715 55.15 33.81 -12.69
C PRO A 715 54.60 32.72 -13.68
N ASP A 716 53.32 32.38 -13.47
CA ASP A 716 52.13 32.18 -14.35
C ASP A 716 52.06 31.43 -15.71
N ASN A 717 50.83 30.88 -15.89
CA ASN A 717 50.01 30.66 -17.11
C ASN A 717 50.30 29.42 -17.99
N SER A 718 49.36 28.71 -18.62
CA SER A 718 47.88 28.81 -18.78
C SER A 718 47.36 27.62 -19.62
N GLY A 719 46.13 27.14 -19.34
CA GLY A 719 45.06 26.95 -20.35
C GLY A 719 44.96 25.73 -21.31
N ILE A 720 43.92 24.89 -21.06
CA ILE A 720 42.87 24.36 -21.98
C ILE A 720 43.22 23.35 -23.11
N LEU A 721 42.60 22.15 -23.08
CA LEU A 721 41.59 21.66 -24.07
C LEU A 721 40.89 20.34 -23.70
N GLN A 722 39.65 20.23 -24.15
CA GLN A 722 38.63 19.18 -23.96
C GLN A 722 38.96 17.81 -24.59
N ARG A 723 38.33 16.74 -24.08
CA ARG A 723 37.83 15.63 -24.92
C ARG A 723 36.66 14.88 -24.27
N GLU A 724 35.61 14.72 -25.07
CA GLU A 724 34.42 13.89 -24.87
C GLU A 724 34.74 12.39 -24.92
N ILE A 725 33.98 11.56 -24.20
CA ILE A 725 33.82 10.13 -24.51
C ILE A 725 32.35 9.73 -24.30
N LEU A 726 31.72 9.35 -25.41
CA LEU A 726 30.45 8.65 -25.61
C LEU A 726 30.68 7.12 -25.61
N PHE A 727 29.64 6.32 -25.31
CA PHE A 727 29.31 4.96 -25.85
C PHE A 727 28.34 4.20 -24.88
N PRO A 728 27.57 3.16 -25.30
CA PRO A 728 26.36 3.25 -26.13
C PRO A 728 25.16 2.42 -25.58
N HIS A 729 24.01 2.59 -26.24
CA HIS A 729 22.82 1.74 -26.13
C HIS A 729 23.03 0.32 -26.70
N ARG A 730 22.32 -0.66 -26.14
CA ARG A 730 21.98 -1.94 -26.80
C ARG A 730 20.55 -2.34 -26.45
N ASN A 731 19.77 -2.64 -27.49
CA ASN A 731 18.39 -3.12 -27.44
C ASN A 731 18.31 -4.60 -27.01
N PHE A 732 17.29 -4.92 -26.22
CA PHE A 732 16.32 -6.00 -26.46
C PHE A 732 15.01 -5.62 -25.76
#